data_AF-A0A7S2ERU3-F1
#
_entry.id   AF-A0A7S2ERU3-F1
#
_cell.length_a   1.000
_cell.length_b   1.000
_cell.length_c   1.000
_cell.angle_alpha   90.00
_cell.angle_beta   90.00
_cell.angle_gamma   90.00
#
_symmetry.space_group_name_H-M   'P 1'
#
loop_
_entity.id
_entity.type
_entity.pdbx_description
1 polymer ?
#
loop_
_entity_poly.entity_id
_entity_poly.type
_entity_poly.pdbx_seq_one_letter_code
_entity_poly.pdbx_strand_id
1 'polypeptide(L)'
;MPSELGWMRDLVELNLSKNSLVGTLPDDFFSLPRLESLILSWNGFTGDIPSDMNYEDDPFEDDDEYDPPDYIWTGVPRLECLALDHNHFEGTIRPDMLLGVSPTIKVLDLSDNELTGTLPAQIGLLKKLGKLNLSYNDLDGPLPTEIGELSSIVKINMTANAFTGTPPEKLCGMFTGIFGCDGLLCPPGTFHPDGAANERGACRPCPDKDDDDDEYIPLSAVLGRTNCDAVEFVDGDMNGDGHLDEREILRLIYAATNGENWGDAFMDWPDIKVDKCNLAGVNCKDTLVTKIDLREATLCANAAGNQAGSPERCPGLPGELGLLAHLEVLDLSRSTFLLGTIPTELGLLKTLRVLDLSSCTSMEGSIPSEIGQVTSLRVLNLAESSFTGTLPDTIGNLRMLEKINIGLNKLHGTLPSTLGGLESIREILLSRAHLGGTLPSELGNLRSLENLELYGNDFIGTIPDMSNASALKRIDCFNNKLTGQFPSSLASISQIQIVHLKNNRLTGTLPENLGNLPLLSWLDVSNNNLVGTIPPSLGTITSLRDIRMGGNKIHGPVPESLCSNTRVNAGRTRQFGCDAVICPLGTFSGIGYATDSDGGECKECLEGETTQYLGSRLCRTFTQRDFLSMFFDAMSGEEWSDDQKKGWKDENLSECEWAGVSCDEEGKVDGLEFPISGSSWDPNTY
;
A
#
# COMPACT_ATOMS: atom_id res chain seq x y z
N MET A 1 -27.92 7.28 -39.88
CA MET A 1 -26.65 6.83 -40.54
C MET A 1 -26.74 7.10 -42.05
N PRO A 2 -25.67 7.50 -42.77
CA PRO A 2 -25.76 7.69 -44.23
C PRO A 2 -25.92 6.33 -44.93
N SER A 3 -26.92 6.20 -45.81
CA SER A 3 -27.22 4.96 -46.54
C SER A 3 -26.12 4.60 -47.55
N GLU A 4 -25.31 5.57 -47.97
CA GLU A 4 -24.20 5.40 -48.89
C GLU A 4 -23.07 4.49 -48.35
N LEU A 5 -23.04 4.24 -47.04
CA LEU A 5 -22.16 3.22 -46.44
C LEU A 5 -22.41 1.82 -47.01
N GLY A 6 -23.65 1.52 -47.40
CA GLY A 6 -24.03 0.27 -48.08
C GLY A 6 -23.32 0.05 -49.42
N TRP A 7 -22.75 1.10 -50.04
CA TRP A 7 -22.04 0.99 -51.31
C TRP A 7 -20.60 0.47 -51.17
N MET A 8 -20.07 0.37 -49.95
CA MET A 8 -18.70 -0.08 -49.68
C MET A 8 -18.57 -1.60 -49.72
N ARG A 9 -18.78 -2.25 -50.87
CA ARG A 9 -18.92 -3.71 -51.00
C ARG A 9 -17.70 -4.55 -50.54
N ASP A 10 -16.53 -3.93 -50.36
CA ASP A 10 -15.31 -4.59 -49.86
C ASP A 10 -15.11 -4.45 -48.33
N LEU A 11 -16.02 -3.76 -47.62
CA LEU A 11 -15.94 -3.54 -46.18
C LEU A 11 -16.04 -4.85 -45.40
N VAL A 12 -15.12 -5.08 -44.46
CA VAL A 12 -15.03 -6.30 -43.63
C VAL A 12 -15.43 -6.03 -42.18
N GLU A 13 -15.00 -4.91 -41.62
CA GLU A 13 -15.32 -4.51 -40.25
C GLU A 13 -15.77 -3.05 -40.23
N LEU A 14 -16.87 -2.78 -39.52
CA LEU A 14 -17.32 -1.44 -39.21
C LEU A 14 -17.53 -1.31 -37.71
N ASN A 15 -16.70 -0.47 -37.07
CA ASN A 15 -16.83 -0.14 -35.66
C ASN A 15 -17.03 1.37 -35.50
N LEU A 16 -18.23 1.77 -35.09
CA LEU A 16 -18.62 3.15 -34.79
C LEU A 16 -19.03 3.31 -33.32
N SER A 17 -18.53 2.44 -32.45
CA SER A 17 -18.90 2.47 -31.03
C SER A 17 -18.43 3.73 -30.31
N LYS A 18 -19.12 4.09 -29.22
CA LYS A 18 -18.80 5.22 -28.33
C LYS A 18 -18.78 6.57 -29.04
N ASN A 19 -19.76 6.78 -29.91
CA ASN A 19 -20.01 8.05 -30.59
C ASN A 19 -21.34 8.65 -30.12
N SER A 20 -21.78 9.72 -30.76
CA SER A 20 -23.10 10.34 -30.54
C SER A 20 -23.95 10.25 -31.80
N LEU A 21 -23.88 9.11 -32.50
CA LEU A 21 -24.66 8.89 -33.72
C LEU A 21 -26.13 8.61 -33.36
N VAL A 22 -27.04 9.11 -34.18
CA VAL A 22 -28.49 9.01 -33.97
C VAL A 22 -29.22 8.63 -35.26
N GLY A 23 -30.51 8.27 -35.14
CA GLY A 23 -31.39 7.86 -36.23
C GLY A 23 -31.54 6.35 -36.34
N THR A 24 -32.07 5.85 -37.46
CA THR A 24 -32.31 4.42 -37.67
C THR A 24 -31.17 3.74 -38.45
N LEU A 25 -31.15 2.41 -38.41
CA LEU A 25 -30.34 1.56 -39.29
C LEU A 25 -30.93 1.56 -40.71
N PRO A 26 -30.20 1.97 -41.76
CA PRO A 26 -30.70 1.94 -43.13
C PRO A 26 -30.67 0.51 -43.70
N ASP A 27 -31.72 0.09 -44.40
CA ASP A 27 -31.80 -1.25 -45.02
C ASP A 27 -30.66 -1.50 -46.03
N ASP A 28 -30.27 -0.47 -46.78
CA ASP A 28 -29.16 -0.50 -47.74
C ASP A 28 -27.83 -0.99 -47.10
N PHE A 29 -27.68 -0.85 -45.78
CA PHE A 29 -26.51 -1.28 -45.04
C PHE A 29 -26.32 -2.81 -45.10
N PHE A 30 -27.42 -3.56 -45.23
CA PHE A 30 -27.39 -5.03 -45.27
C PHE A 30 -27.10 -5.59 -46.67
N SER A 31 -26.62 -4.75 -47.59
CA SER A 31 -26.14 -5.14 -48.93
C SER A 31 -24.61 -5.34 -49.04
N LEU A 32 -23.92 -5.46 -47.89
CA LEU A 32 -22.46 -5.56 -47.75
C LEU A 32 -21.96 -7.04 -47.71
N PRO A 33 -21.54 -7.63 -48.85
CA PRO A 33 -21.34 -9.08 -48.97
C PRO A 33 -20.09 -9.62 -48.25
N ARG A 34 -19.21 -8.74 -47.77
CA ARG A 34 -17.95 -9.08 -47.10
C ARG A 34 -17.91 -8.72 -45.62
N LEU A 35 -18.98 -8.12 -45.09
CA LEU A 35 -18.99 -7.65 -43.71
C LEU A 35 -18.97 -8.84 -42.75
N GLU A 36 -17.97 -8.87 -41.88
CA GLU A 36 -17.74 -9.88 -40.84
C GLU A 36 -18.05 -9.33 -39.45
N SER A 37 -17.88 -8.02 -39.22
CA SER A 37 -18.18 -7.41 -37.92
C SER A 37 -18.85 -6.03 -38.06
N LEU A 38 -19.96 -5.86 -37.34
CA LEU A 38 -20.70 -4.62 -37.18
C LEU A 38 -20.82 -4.26 -35.70
N ILE A 39 -20.20 -3.17 -35.29
CA ILE A 39 -20.16 -2.71 -33.89
C ILE A 39 -20.65 -1.26 -33.84
N LEU A 40 -21.86 -1.05 -33.32
CA LEU A 40 -22.52 0.24 -33.17
C LEU A 40 -22.79 0.61 -31.70
N SER A 41 -22.12 -0.08 -30.78
CA SER A 41 -22.33 0.02 -29.34
C SER A 41 -22.19 1.45 -28.79
N TRP A 42 -22.92 1.83 -27.75
CA TRP A 42 -22.82 3.16 -27.10
C TRP A 42 -23.03 4.32 -28.08
N ASN A 43 -24.24 4.40 -28.64
CA ASN A 43 -24.71 5.48 -29.51
C ASN A 43 -26.16 5.85 -29.10
N GLY A 44 -26.87 6.61 -29.94
CA GLY A 44 -28.29 6.94 -29.76
C GLY A 44 -29.12 6.52 -30.96
N PHE A 45 -28.85 5.35 -31.56
CA PHE A 45 -29.69 4.81 -32.64
C PHE A 45 -31.05 4.39 -32.09
N THR A 46 -32.10 4.62 -32.88
CA THR A 46 -33.51 4.40 -32.51
C THR A 46 -34.23 3.56 -33.57
N GLY A 47 -35.47 3.14 -33.30
CA GLY A 47 -36.32 2.41 -34.23
C GLY A 47 -36.09 0.90 -34.20
N ASP A 48 -36.83 0.18 -35.04
CA ASP A 48 -36.74 -1.28 -35.10
C ASP A 48 -35.40 -1.75 -35.69
N ILE A 49 -34.94 -2.92 -35.24
CA ILE A 49 -33.90 -3.66 -35.96
C ILE A 49 -34.46 -4.03 -37.35
N PRO A 50 -33.80 -3.64 -38.46
CA PRO A 50 -34.37 -3.77 -39.80
C PRO A 50 -34.88 -5.18 -40.14
N SER A 51 -35.98 -5.22 -40.88
CA SER A 51 -36.65 -6.45 -41.29
C SER A 51 -37.47 -6.24 -42.56
N ASP A 52 -37.80 -7.32 -43.26
CA ASP A 52 -38.64 -7.23 -44.44
C ASP A 52 -40.11 -6.94 -44.08
N MET A 53 -40.67 -5.91 -44.71
CA MET A 53 -42.01 -5.38 -44.41
C MET A 53 -43.19 -6.32 -44.75
N ASN A 54 -42.96 -7.53 -45.27
CA ASN A 54 -44.02 -8.39 -45.83
C ASN A 54 -44.36 -9.66 -45.00
N TYR A 55 -44.12 -9.67 -43.69
CA TYR A 55 -44.44 -10.85 -42.86
C TYR A 55 -45.89 -10.90 -42.34
N GLU A 56 -46.81 -10.06 -42.83
CA GLU A 56 -48.23 -10.11 -42.40
C GLU A 56 -49.14 -11.01 -43.25
N ASP A 57 -48.67 -11.58 -44.37
CA ASP A 57 -49.50 -12.46 -45.20
C ASP A 57 -49.17 -13.96 -44.97
N ASP A 58 -50.22 -14.67 -44.54
CA ASP A 58 -50.35 -16.11 -44.28
C ASP A 58 -49.74 -17.01 -45.39
N PRO A 59 -48.88 -18.00 -45.09
CA PRO A 59 -48.19 -18.80 -46.12
C PRO A 59 -49.06 -19.89 -46.78
N PHE A 60 -50.39 -19.76 -46.75
CA PHE A 60 -51.31 -20.76 -47.30
C PHE A 60 -52.39 -20.14 -48.18
N GLU A 61 -52.03 -19.48 -49.28
CA GLU A 61 -52.93 -19.42 -50.43
C GLU A 61 -52.17 -19.32 -51.77
N ASP A 62 -52.45 -20.35 -52.58
CA ASP A 62 -52.26 -20.52 -54.02
C ASP A 62 -50.84 -20.70 -54.64
N ASP A 63 -50.74 -21.84 -55.33
CA ASP A 63 -49.69 -22.26 -56.24
C ASP A 63 -49.44 -21.21 -57.34
N ASP A 64 -48.33 -20.49 -57.27
CA ASP A 64 -47.49 -20.10 -58.42
C ASP A 64 -46.16 -19.51 -57.92
N GLU A 65 -45.05 -20.16 -58.30
CA GLU A 65 -43.66 -19.68 -58.34
C GLU A 65 -43.31 -18.48 -57.41
N TYR A 66 -43.29 -18.72 -56.10
CA TYR A 66 -42.83 -17.76 -55.10
C TYR A 66 -41.31 -17.91 -54.91
N ASP A 67 -40.53 -16.92 -55.36
CA ASP A 67 -39.14 -16.72 -54.92
C ASP A 67 -39.17 -16.59 -53.38
N PRO A 68 -38.33 -17.31 -52.61
CA PRO A 68 -38.31 -17.12 -51.16
C PRO A 68 -38.05 -15.64 -50.87
N PRO A 69 -38.74 -15.01 -49.91
CA PRO A 69 -38.57 -13.59 -49.64
C PRO A 69 -37.08 -13.30 -49.41
N ASP A 70 -36.54 -12.35 -50.18
CA ASP A 70 -35.16 -11.88 -50.09
C ASP A 70 -34.94 -11.25 -48.71
N TYR A 71 -34.63 -12.08 -47.70
CA TYR A 71 -34.41 -11.59 -46.34
C TYR A 71 -33.24 -10.59 -46.35
N ILE A 72 -33.43 -9.33 -45.94
CA ILE A 72 -32.37 -8.30 -46.02
C ILE A 72 -31.04 -8.74 -45.38
N TRP A 73 -31.13 -9.55 -44.31
CA TRP A 73 -29.98 -10.09 -43.58
C TRP A 73 -29.18 -11.14 -44.35
N THR A 74 -29.71 -11.71 -45.43
CA THR A 74 -28.95 -12.59 -46.33
C THR A 74 -27.90 -11.85 -47.15
N GLY A 75 -28.01 -10.53 -47.29
CA GLY A 75 -27.03 -9.69 -47.97
C GLY A 75 -25.72 -9.48 -47.19
N VAL A 76 -25.66 -9.90 -45.93
CA VAL A 76 -24.44 -9.93 -45.07
C VAL A 76 -24.05 -11.37 -44.68
N PRO A 77 -23.77 -12.26 -45.66
CA PRO A 77 -23.63 -13.71 -45.44
C PRO A 77 -22.37 -14.13 -44.68
N ARG A 78 -21.53 -13.18 -44.25
CA ARG A 78 -20.28 -13.41 -43.52
C ARG A 78 -20.29 -12.86 -42.11
N LEU A 79 -21.39 -12.26 -41.67
CA LEU A 79 -21.43 -11.55 -40.39
C LEU A 79 -21.21 -12.51 -39.22
N GLU A 80 -20.11 -12.34 -38.50
CA GLU A 80 -19.74 -13.13 -37.33
C GLU A 80 -19.98 -12.38 -36.02
N CYS A 81 -19.96 -11.05 -36.04
CA CYS A 81 -20.15 -10.21 -34.84
C CYS A 81 -21.14 -9.08 -35.14
N LEU A 82 -22.23 -9.05 -34.37
CA LEU A 82 -23.21 -7.97 -34.37
C LEU A 82 -23.36 -7.44 -32.94
N ALA A 83 -22.93 -6.20 -32.72
CA ALA A 83 -23.02 -5.51 -31.44
C ALA A 83 -23.76 -4.18 -31.61
N LEU A 84 -24.98 -4.11 -31.09
CA LEU A 84 -25.90 -2.96 -31.12
C LEU A 84 -26.19 -2.44 -29.71
N ASP A 85 -25.41 -2.84 -28.70
CA ASP A 85 -25.67 -2.57 -27.29
C ASP A 85 -25.58 -1.08 -26.91
N HIS A 86 -26.26 -0.68 -25.83
CA HIS A 86 -26.32 0.70 -25.33
C HIS A 86 -26.79 1.69 -26.42
N ASN A 87 -28.01 1.45 -26.90
CA ASN A 87 -28.73 2.28 -27.87
C ASN A 87 -30.23 2.36 -27.46
N HIS A 88 -31.09 2.88 -28.33
CA HIS A 88 -32.54 2.99 -28.14
C HIS A 88 -33.29 2.18 -29.21
N PHE A 89 -32.76 1.03 -29.64
CA PHE A 89 -33.49 0.16 -30.58
C PHE A 89 -34.74 -0.39 -29.89
N GLU A 90 -35.87 -0.28 -30.58
CA GLU A 90 -37.18 -0.72 -30.11
C GLU A 90 -37.69 -1.91 -30.95
N GLY A 91 -38.95 -2.31 -30.72
CA GLY A 91 -39.57 -3.40 -31.47
C GLY A 91 -39.12 -4.79 -31.01
N THR A 92 -39.36 -5.82 -31.84
CA THR A 92 -39.10 -7.22 -31.48
C THR A 92 -37.84 -7.76 -32.14
N ILE A 93 -37.19 -8.74 -31.52
CA ILE A 93 -36.18 -9.56 -32.21
C ILE A 93 -36.92 -10.46 -33.19
N ARG A 94 -36.79 -10.20 -34.49
CA ARG A 94 -37.60 -10.91 -35.49
C ARG A 94 -36.98 -12.24 -35.96
N PRO A 95 -37.79 -13.26 -36.29
CA PRO A 95 -37.31 -14.55 -36.77
C PRO A 95 -36.43 -14.50 -38.03
N ASP A 96 -36.75 -13.62 -38.97
CA ASP A 96 -36.06 -13.45 -40.25
C ASP A 96 -34.62 -12.94 -40.09
N MET A 97 -34.41 -12.00 -39.15
CA MET A 97 -33.06 -11.57 -38.75
C MET A 97 -32.23 -12.76 -38.30
N LEU A 98 -32.75 -13.56 -37.35
CA LEU A 98 -32.03 -14.71 -36.79
C LEU A 98 -31.74 -15.77 -37.87
N LEU A 99 -32.69 -16.02 -38.78
CA LEU A 99 -32.50 -16.92 -39.91
C LEU A 99 -31.36 -16.45 -40.82
N GLY A 100 -31.32 -15.17 -41.19
CA GLY A 100 -30.32 -14.60 -42.07
C GLY A 100 -28.89 -14.69 -41.51
N VAL A 101 -28.72 -14.42 -40.21
CA VAL A 101 -27.38 -14.45 -39.57
C VAL A 101 -26.97 -15.82 -39.02
N SER A 102 -27.90 -16.78 -38.96
CA SER A 102 -27.67 -18.13 -38.41
C SER A 102 -26.45 -18.89 -38.94
N PRO A 103 -26.04 -18.78 -40.21
CA PRO A 103 -24.93 -19.59 -40.73
C PRO A 103 -23.55 -19.16 -40.20
N THR A 104 -23.40 -17.92 -39.72
CA THR A 104 -22.09 -17.30 -39.46
C THR A 104 -21.94 -16.66 -38.09
N ILE A 105 -23.02 -16.17 -37.48
CA ILE A 105 -22.92 -15.37 -36.25
C ILE A 105 -22.27 -16.13 -35.08
N LYS A 106 -21.31 -15.47 -34.43
CA LYS A 106 -20.56 -15.95 -33.26
C LYS A 106 -20.79 -15.07 -32.03
N VAL A 107 -21.02 -13.77 -32.22
CA VAL A 107 -21.31 -12.81 -31.16
C VAL A 107 -22.55 -12.02 -31.54
N LEU A 108 -23.56 -12.05 -30.67
CA LEU A 108 -24.77 -11.23 -30.77
C LEU A 108 -24.96 -10.47 -29.45
N ASP A 109 -24.79 -9.15 -29.50
CA ASP A 109 -24.91 -8.26 -28.36
C ASP A 109 -25.96 -7.19 -28.65
N LEU A 110 -27.14 -7.34 -28.04
CA LEU A 110 -28.30 -6.44 -28.17
C LEU A 110 -28.69 -5.83 -26.82
N SER A 111 -27.83 -5.92 -25.81
CA SER A 111 -28.16 -5.45 -24.45
C SER A 111 -28.32 -3.94 -24.35
N ASP A 112 -29.03 -3.46 -23.33
CA ASP A 112 -29.19 -2.03 -23.05
C ASP A 112 -29.82 -1.31 -24.26
N ASN A 113 -31.06 -1.72 -24.54
CA ASN A 113 -31.95 -1.20 -25.58
C ASN A 113 -33.40 -1.26 -25.07
N GLU A 114 -34.37 -0.93 -25.92
CA GLU A 114 -35.81 -0.90 -25.61
C GLU A 114 -36.55 -2.03 -26.36
N LEU A 115 -35.89 -3.17 -26.59
CA LEU A 115 -36.46 -4.30 -27.32
C LEU A 115 -37.55 -4.99 -26.50
N THR A 116 -38.66 -5.33 -27.15
CA THR A 116 -39.87 -5.89 -26.53
C THR A 116 -40.24 -7.26 -27.12
N GLY A 117 -41.21 -7.93 -26.50
CA GLY A 117 -41.79 -9.17 -26.99
C GLY A 117 -40.95 -10.41 -26.68
N THR A 118 -41.37 -11.56 -27.21
CA THR A 118 -40.77 -12.86 -26.88
C THR A 118 -39.52 -13.16 -27.69
N LEU A 119 -38.55 -13.86 -27.10
CA LEU A 119 -37.39 -14.39 -27.83
C LEU A 119 -37.82 -15.49 -28.83
N PRO A 120 -37.59 -15.36 -30.15
CA PRO A 120 -38.03 -16.36 -31.12
C PRO A 120 -37.28 -17.69 -31.03
N ALA A 121 -37.97 -18.80 -31.34
CA ALA A 121 -37.40 -20.14 -31.38
C ALA A 121 -36.22 -20.30 -32.36
N GLN A 122 -36.17 -19.46 -33.40
CA GLN A 122 -35.10 -19.42 -34.40
C GLN A 122 -33.72 -19.11 -33.78
N ILE A 123 -33.66 -18.59 -32.55
CA ILE A 123 -32.40 -18.44 -31.80
C ILE A 123 -31.64 -19.77 -31.71
N GLY A 124 -32.35 -20.90 -31.62
CA GLY A 124 -31.74 -22.23 -31.58
C GLY A 124 -31.00 -22.64 -32.85
N LEU A 125 -31.16 -21.91 -33.96
CA LEU A 125 -30.46 -22.14 -35.22
C LEU A 125 -29.05 -21.57 -35.25
N LEU A 126 -28.69 -20.67 -34.32
CA LEU A 126 -27.39 -19.99 -34.27
C LEU A 126 -26.27 -20.91 -33.73
N LYS A 127 -25.99 -22.03 -34.39
CA LYS A 127 -25.09 -23.10 -33.88
C LYS A 127 -23.64 -22.66 -33.61
N LYS A 128 -23.20 -21.57 -34.23
CA LYS A 128 -21.85 -21.00 -34.07
C LYS A 128 -21.78 -19.91 -33.00
N LEU A 129 -22.91 -19.53 -32.39
CA LEU A 129 -22.97 -18.46 -31.41
C LEU A 129 -22.22 -18.86 -30.14
N GLY A 130 -21.18 -18.09 -29.81
CA GLY A 130 -20.37 -18.25 -28.61
C GLY A 130 -20.71 -17.25 -27.50
N LYS A 131 -21.18 -16.06 -27.85
CA LYS A 131 -21.63 -15.03 -26.91
C LYS A 131 -23.01 -14.50 -27.32
N LEU A 132 -23.97 -14.55 -26.40
CA LEU A 132 -25.29 -13.93 -26.51
C LEU A 132 -25.48 -12.97 -25.35
N ASN A 133 -25.87 -11.73 -25.62
CA ASN A 133 -26.22 -10.77 -24.58
C ASN A 133 -27.47 -9.99 -24.98
N LEU A 134 -28.52 -10.16 -24.19
CA LEU A 134 -29.84 -9.55 -24.37
C LEU A 134 -30.26 -8.77 -23.11
N SER A 135 -29.36 -8.58 -22.13
CA SER A 135 -29.72 -7.99 -20.84
C SER A 135 -30.19 -6.54 -20.97
N TYR A 136 -30.95 -6.04 -20.00
CA TYR A 136 -31.44 -4.65 -19.99
C TYR A 136 -32.24 -4.32 -21.27
N ASN A 137 -33.34 -5.05 -21.45
CA ASN A 137 -34.36 -4.82 -22.47
C ASN A 137 -35.73 -5.09 -21.83
N ASP A 138 -36.81 -4.97 -22.60
CA ASP A 138 -38.19 -5.24 -22.20
C ASP A 138 -38.71 -6.57 -22.80
N LEU A 139 -37.83 -7.54 -23.05
CA LEU A 139 -38.23 -8.85 -23.59
C LEU A 139 -39.03 -9.65 -22.56
N ASP A 140 -40.08 -10.32 -23.00
CA ASP A 140 -41.03 -11.01 -22.13
C ASP A 140 -41.33 -12.46 -22.54
N GLY A 141 -42.27 -13.08 -21.82
CA GLY A 141 -42.70 -14.45 -22.08
C GLY A 141 -41.67 -15.52 -21.68
N PRO A 142 -41.95 -16.80 -21.96
CA PRO A 142 -41.05 -17.90 -21.63
C PRO A 142 -39.87 -17.98 -22.60
N LEU A 143 -38.71 -18.40 -22.09
CA LEU A 143 -37.56 -18.72 -22.94
C LEU A 143 -37.91 -19.91 -23.86
N PRO A 144 -37.67 -19.81 -25.18
CA PRO A 144 -37.97 -20.89 -26.12
C PRO A 144 -37.08 -22.11 -25.84
N THR A 145 -37.62 -23.33 -25.93
CA THR A 145 -36.86 -24.56 -25.63
C THR A 145 -35.66 -24.78 -26.55
N GLU A 146 -35.74 -24.24 -27.76
CA GLU A 146 -34.76 -24.30 -28.84
C GLU A 146 -33.46 -23.56 -28.49
N ILE A 147 -33.48 -22.61 -27.54
CA ILE A 147 -32.26 -21.94 -27.08
C ILE A 147 -31.25 -22.93 -26.48
N GLY A 148 -31.72 -24.07 -25.95
CA GLY A 148 -30.87 -25.16 -25.46
C GLY A 148 -30.11 -25.90 -26.57
N GLU A 149 -30.36 -25.58 -27.83
CA GLU A 149 -29.69 -26.17 -28.99
C GLU A 149 -28.46 -25.37 -29.46
N LEU A 150 -28.08 -24.31 -28.74
CA LEU A 150 -26.91 -23.45 -29.00
C LEU A 150 -25.58 -24.14 -28.62
N SER A 151 -25.16 -25.14 -29.40
CA SER A 151 -24.04 -26.03 -29.06
C SER A 151 -22.66 -25.38 -28.83
N SER A 152 -22.46 -24.12 -29.26
CA SER A 152 -21.17 -23.41 -29.13
C SER A 152 -21.20 -22.30 -28.08
N ILE A 153 -22.31 -22.10 -27.37
CA ILE A 153 -22.47 -20.98 -26.42
C ILE A 153 -21.53 -21.14 -25.24
N VAL A 154 -20.83 -20.06 -24.90
CA VAL A 154 -19.90 -19.99 -23.76
C VAL A 154 -20.36 -18.94 -22.77
N LYS A 155 -20.91 -17.83 -23.26
CA LYS A 155 -21.42 -16.75 -22.43
C LYS A 155 -22.82 -16.36 -22.90
N ILE A 156 -23.75 -16.34 -21.95
CA ILE A 156 -25.12 -15.88 -22.16
C ILE A 156 -25.45 -14.89 -21.05
N ASN A 157 -26.11 -13.79 -21.40
CA ASN A 157 -26.69 -12.88 -20.42
C ASN A 157 -28.06 -12.43 -20.91
N MET A 158 -29.08 -12.63 -20.09
CA MET A 158 -30.48 -12.33 -20.38
C MET A 158 -31.17 -11.61 -19.21
N THR A 159 -30.38 -11.10 -18.27
CA THR A 159 -30.86 -10.50 -17.01
C THR A 159 -31.51 -9.14 -17.26
N ALA A 160 -32.25 -8.60 -16.29
CA ALA A 160 -32.96 -7.34 -16.46
C ALA A 160 -33.85 -7.31 -17.73
N ASN A 161 -34.75 -8.29 -17.82
CA ASN A 161 -35.83 -8.41 -18.79
C ASN A 161 -37.11 -8.82 -18.04
N ALA A 162 -38.22 -9.03 -18.75
CA ALA A 162 -39.48 -9.54 -18.23
C ALA A 162 -39.73 -11.03 -18.55
N PHE A 163 -38.67 -11.83 -18.77
CA PHE A 163 -38.79 -13.27 -19.02
C PHE A 163 -39.52 -13.97 -17.86
N THR A 164 -40.37 -14.94 -18.19
CA THR A 164 -41.18 -15.69 -17.22
C THR A 164 -41.02 -17.20 -17.37
N GLY A 165 -41.59 -17.96 -16.42
CA GLY A 165 -41.54 -19.42 -16.44
C GLY A 165 -40.22 -19.96 -15.88
N THR A 166 -39.74 -21.07 -16.43
CA THR A 166 -38.50 -21.73 -15.99
C THR A 166 -37.51 -21.81 -17.14
N PRO A 167 -36.20 -21.53 -16.92
CA PRO A 167 -35.20 -21.75 -17.94
C PRO A 167 -35.22 -23.20 -18.44
N PRO A 168 -35.12 -23.46 -19.76
CA PRO A 168 -35.13 -24.82 -20.29
C PRO A 168 -34.02 -25.70 -19.68
N GLU A 169 -34.33 -26.94 -19.27
CA GLU A 169 -33.36 -27.82 -18.60
C GLU A 169 -32.04 -28.02 -19.36
N LYS A 170 -32.13 -28.16 -20.70
CA LYS A 170 -30.95 -28.25 -21.56
C LYS A 170 -30.05 -27.03 -21.44
N LEU A 171 -30.64 -25.84 -21.35
CA LEU A 171 -29.92 -24.59 -21.20
C LEU A 171 -29.26 -24.51 -19.82
N CYS A 172 -29.95 -24.90 -18.75
CA CYS A 172 -29.35 -24.98 -17.42
C CYS A 172 -28.17 -25.95 -17.34
N GLY A 173 -28.30 -27.12 -17.97
CA GLY A 173 -27.26 -28.15 -17.97
C GLY A 173 -25.97 -27.75 -18.70
N MET A 174 -26.01 -26.68 -19.51
CA MET A 174 -24.85 -26.15 -20.23
C MET A 174 -23.94 -25.30 -19.33
N PHE A 175 -24.46 -24.79 -18.20
CA PHE A 175 -23.71 -23.98 -17.23
C PHE A 175 -23.56 -24.77 -15.93
N THR A 176 -22.59 -25.68 -15.88
CA THR A 176 -22.38 -26.62 -14.76
C THR A 176 -21.75 -25.99 -13.51
N GLY A 177 -22.12 -24.74 -13.19
CA GLY A 177 -21.65 -24.03 -12.00
C GLY A 177 -22.31 -24.52 -10.70
N ILE A 178 -21.80 -24.04 -9.57
CA ILE A 178 -22.25 -24.40 -8.20
C ILE A 178 -23.74 -24.03 -7.99
N PHE A 179 -24.23 -23.05 -8.75
CA PHE A 179 -25.59 -22.50 -8.68
C PHE A 179 -26.59 -23.12 -9.68
N GLY A 180 -26.16 -24.07 -10.53
CA GLY A 180 -27.06 -24.70 -11.52
C GLY A 180 -27.79 -23.69 -12.40
N CYS A 181 -29.11 -23.82 -12.55
CA CYS A 181 -29.95 -22.88 -13.30
C CYS A 181 -29.89 -21.45 -12.76
N ASP A 182 -29.69 -21.26 -11.46
CA ASP A 182 -29.74 -19.94 -10.82
C ASP A 182 -28.54 -19.09 -11.24
N GLY A 183 -27.46 -19.73 -11.69
CA GLY A 183 -26.30 -19.06 -12.29
C GLY A 183 -26.52 -18.54 -13.71
N LEU A 184 -27.67 -18.86 -14.32
CA LEU A 184 -28.10 -18.32 -15.60
C LEU A 184 -29.07 -17.14 -15.41
N LEU A 185 -30.13 -17.37 -14.64
CA LEU A 185 -31.14 -16.39 -14.26
C LEU A 185 -31.69 -16.78 -12.89
N CYS A 186 -31.79 -15.83 -11.97
CA CYS A 186 -32.46 -16.07 -10.70
C CYS A 186 -33.90 -16.58 -10.91
N PRO A 187 -34.35 -17.59 -10.13
CA PRO A 187 -35.68 -18.14 -10.26
C PRO A 187 -36.76 -17.10 -9.90
N PRO A 188 -38.01 -17.31 -10.34
CA PRO A 188 -39.09 -16.37 -10.09
C PRO A 188 -39.30 -16.13 -8.59
N GLY A 189 -39.54 -14.87 -8.20
CA GLY A 189 -39.68 -14.47 -6.79
C GLY A 189 -38.35 -14.29 -6.05
N THR A 190 -37.22 -14.45 -6.72
CA THR A 190 -35.88 -14.17 -6.16
C THR A 190 -35.14 -13.10 -6.97
N PHE A 191 -34.08 -12.54 -6.41
CA PHE A 191 -33.20 -11.58 -7.09
C PHE A 191 -31.73 -11.77 -6.70
N HIS A 192 -30.85 -11.27 -7.56
CA HIS A 192 -29.44 -11.05 -7.29
C HIS A 192 -29.04 -9.77 -8.04
N PRO A 193 -28.13 -8.91 -7.57
CA PRO A 193 -27.77 -7.66 -8.29
C PRO A 193 -27.40 -7.87 -9.76
N ASP A 194 -26.73 -8.98 -10.07
CA ASP A 194 -26.36 -9.36 -11.45
C ASP A 194 -27.47 -10.10 -12.21
N GLY A 195 -28.63 -10.32 -11.59
CA GLY A 195 -29.76 -11.09 -12.14
C GLY A 195 -29.55 -12.60 -12.18
N ALA A 196 -28.38 -13.08 -11.78
CA ALA A 196 -28.07 -14.50 -11.65
C ALA A 196 -27.12 -14.71 -10.47
N ALA A 197 -27.25 -15.85 -9.81
CA ALA A 197 -26.35 -16.25 -8.73
C ALA A 197 -24.92 -16.40 -9.25
N ASN A 198 -23.95 -15.94 -8.48
CA ASN A 198 -22.54 -16.05 -8.84
C ASN A 198 -21.66 -16.10 -7.59
N GLU A 199 -20.35 -15.93 -7.78
CA GLU A 199 -19.38 -15.95 -6.69
C GLU A 199 -19.61 -14.87 -5.60
N ARG A 200 -20.40 -13.83 -5.89
CA ARG A 200 -20.85 -12.80 -4.94
C ARG A 200 -22.08 -13.20 -4.13
N GLY A 201 -22.79 -14.26 -4.49
CA GLY A 201 -23.92 -14.71 -3.70
C GLY A 201 -24.96 -15.50 -4.47
N ALA A 202 -25.87 -16.13 -3.72
CA ALA A 202 -27.04 -16.80 -4.27
C ALA A 202 -28.17 -15.81 -4.55
N CYS A 203 -29.15 -16.26 -5.34
CA CYS A 203 -30.40 -15.54 -5.50
C CYS A 203 -31.19 -15.54 -4.18
N ARG A 204 -31.71 -14.38 -3.80
CA ARG A 204 -32.41 -14.17 -2.52
C ARG A 204 -33.91 -13.95 -2.76
N PRO A 205 -34.79 -14.44 -1.88
CA PRO A 205 -36.22 -14.19 -2.02
C PRO A 205 -36.55 -12.70 -1.95
N CYS A 206 -37.41 -12.21 -2.85
CA CYS A 206 -38.04 -10.90 -2.66
C CYS A 206 -39.02 -10.99 -1.47
N PRO A 207 -39.19 -9.93 -0.67
CA PRO A 207 -40.25 -9.87 0.33
C PRO A 207 -41.57 -9.77 -0.45
N ASP A 208 -42.50 -10.68 -0.20
CA ASP A 208 -43.85 -10.56 -0.74
C ASP A 208 -44.43 -9.22 -0.26
N LYS A 209 -44.84 -8.35 -1.18
CA LYS A 209 -45.82 -7.31 -0.84
C LYS A 209 -47.14 -8.05 -0.71
N ASP A 210 -47.83 -7.86 0.42
CA ASP A 210 -49.18 -8.37 0.63
C ASP A 210 -50.04 -8.07 -0.62
N ASP A 211 -50.55 -9.14 -1.25
CA ASP A 211 -51.27 -9.20 -2.51
C ASP A 211 -52.64 -8.47 -2.47
N ASP A 212 -52.67 -7.13 -2.39
CA ASP A 212 -53.92 -6.37 -2.44
C ASP A 212 -54.09 -5.49 -3.69
N ASP A 213 -53.12 -5.43 -4.62
CA ASP A 213 -53.24 -4.64 -5.86
C ASP A 213 -53.17 -5.53 -7.13
N ASP A 214 -54.35 -5.85 -7.66
CA ASP A 214 -54.69 -6.72 -8.81
C ASP A 214 -54.21 -6.23 -10.21
N GLU A 215 -53.21 -5.35 -10.30
CA GLU A 215 -52.90 -4.70 -11.60
C GLU A 215 -51.40 -4.52 -11.89
N TYR A 216 -50.62 -5.59 -11.80
CA TYR A 216 -49.33 -5.73 -12.50
C TYR A 216 -48.96 -7.22 -12.55
N ILE A 217 -48.21 -7.66 -13.57
CA ILE A 217 -47.67 -9.04 -13.66
C ILE A 217 -47.12 -9.41 -12.27
N PRO A 218 -47.56 -10.52 -11.65
CA PRO A 218 -47.13 -10.82 -10.29
C PRO A 218 -45.61 -10.86 -10.29
N LEU A 219 -44.99 -10.01 -9.48
CA LEU A 219 -43.52 -9.84 -9.44
C LEU A 219 -42.81 -11.19 -9.20
N SER A 220 -43.53 -12.17 -8.65
CA SER A 220 -43.15 -13.56 -8.44
C SER A 220 -42.95 -14.41 -9.71
N ALA A 221 -43.24 -13.92 -10.92
CA ALA A 221 -43.13 -14.70 -12.16
C ALA A 221 -41.89 -14.36 -13.03
N VAL A 222 -41.16 -13.29 -12.72
CA VAL A 222 -40.04 -12.79 -13.53
C VAL A 222 -38.73 -13.48 -13.19
N LEU A 223 -38.05 -14.00 -14.20
CA LEU A 223 -36.71 -14.57 -14.13
C LEU A 223 -35.64 -13.47 -14.13
N GLY A 224 -34.56 -13.71 -13.40
CA GLY A 224 -33.34 -12.92 -13.51
C GLY A 224 -33.42 -11.47 -13.00
N ARG A 225 -34.24 -11.25 -11.97
CA ARG A 225 -34.38 -9.93 -11.32
C ARG A 225 -33.06 -9.44 -10.76
N THR A 226 -32.77 -8.17 -11.04
CA THR A 226 -31.58 -7.46 -10.53
C THR A 226 -31.83 -6.72 -9.21
N ASN A 227 -33.08 -6.53 -8.78
CA ASN A 227 -33.42 -5.83 -7.54
C ASN A 227 -34.81 -6.25 -6.99
N CYS A 228 -35.03 -6.06 -5.68
CA CYS A 228 -36.35 -6.10 -5.01
C CYS A 228 -36.54 -4.85 -4.14
N ASP A 229 -37.79 -4.47 -3.89
CA ASP A 229 -38.09 -3.41 -2.93
C ASP A 229 -37.74 -3.87 -1.50
N ALA A 230 -37.02 -3.02 -0.74
CA ALA A 230 -36.71 -3.20 0.69
C ALA A 230 -35.83 -4.41 1.09
N VAL A 231 -35.04 -4.99 0.17
CA VAL A 231 -34.01 -5.98 0.52
C VAL A 231 -32.62 -5.39 0.34
N GLU A 232 -31.82 -5.46 1.39
CA GLU A 232 -30.39 -5.17 1.34
C GLU A 232 -29.66 -6.46 0.91
N PHE A 233 -29.04 -6.44 -0.27
CA PHE A 233 -28.18 -7.53 -0.72
C PHE A 233 -26.90 -7.55 0.12
N VAL A 234 -26.50 -8.73 0.59
CA VAL A 234 -25.28 -8.93 1.37
C VAL A 234 -24.28 -9.63 0.46
N ASP A 235 -23.21 -8.93 0.08
CA ASP A 235 -22.16 -9.49 -0.76
C ASP A 235 -21.52 -10.69 -0.06
N GLY A 236 -21.38 -11.81 -0.77
CA GLY A 236 -20.83 -13.09 -0.30
C GLY A 236 -21.82 -14.07 0.31
N ASP A 237 -23.10 -13.71 0.47
CA ASP A 237 -24.16 -14.57 1.00
C ASP A 237 -24.53 -15.64 -0.04
N MET A 238 -23.90 -16.80 0.06
CA MET A 238 -24.00 -17.86 -0.94
C MET A 238 -25.19 -18.78 -0.72
N ASN A 239 -25.88 -18.68 0.41
CA ASN A 239 -27.06 -19.48 0.70
C ASN A 239 -28.36 -18.65 0.63
N GLY A 240 -28.24 -17.31 0.62
CA GLY A 240 -29.32 -16.35 0.46
C GLY A 240 -30.09 -16.03 1.74
N ASP A 241 -29.62 -16.47 2.91
CA ASP A 241 -30.30 -16.32 4.20
C ASP A 241 -30.16 -14.91 4.82
N GLY A 242 -29.31 -14.06 4.25
CA GLY A 242 -29.04 -12.69 4.69
C GLY A 242 -28.00 -12.54 5.78
N HIS A 243 -27.25 -13.60 6.09
CA HIS A 243 -26.22 -13.60 7.11
C HIS A 243 -24.93 -14.21 6.57
N LEU A 244 -23.84 -13.45 6.65
CA LEU A 244 -22.52 -14.00 6.33
C LEU A 244 -22.00 -14.88 7.46
N ASP A 245 -21.85 -16.17 7.17
CA ASP A 245 -21.11 -17.07 8.03
C ASP A 245 -19.58 -16.95 7.81
N GLU A 246 -18.79 -17.56 8.71
CA GLU A 246 -17.31 -17.50 8.59
C GLU A 246 -16.79 -18.14 7.29
N ARG A 247 -17.49 -19.13 6.72
CA ARG A 247 -17.08 -19.79 5.48
C ARG A 247 -17.32 -18.90 4.26
N GLU A 248 -18.42 -18.15 4.26
CA GLU A 248 -18.78 -17.17 3.25
C GLU A 248 -17.79 -16.01 3.22
N ILE A 249 -17.44 -15.46 4.39
CA ILE A 249 -16.41 -14.42 4.49
C ILE A 249 -15.06 -14.89 3.94
N LEU A 250 -14.67 -16.16 4.20
CA LEU A 250 -13.44 -16.72 3.62
C LEU A 250 -13.52 -16.84 2.09
N ARG A 251 -14.70 -17.13 1.50
CA ARG A 251 -14.84 -17.13 0.03
C ARG A 251 -14.81 -15.71 -0.54
N LEU A 252 -15.36 -14.73 0.17
CA LEU A 252 -15.21 -13.32 -0.22
C LEU A 252 -13.75 -12.91 -0.28
N ILE A 253 -12.95 -13.27 0.73
CA ILE A 253 -11.50 -13.00 0.72
C ILE A 253 -10.84 -13.67 -0.48
N TYR A 254 -11.19 -14.93 -0.76
CA TYR A 254 -10.71 -15.66 -1.94
C TYR A 254 -11.08 -14.94 -3.25
N ALA A 255 -12.35 -14.60 -3.46
CA ALA A 255 -12.81 -13.92 -4.67
C ALA A 255 -12.17 -12.52 -4.82
N ALA A 256 -12.24 -11.69 -3.78
CA ALA A 256 -11.77 -10.30 -3.77
C ALA A 256 -10.25 -10.16 -3.98
N THR A 257 -9.48 -11.21 -3.73
CA THR A 257 -8.02 -11.20 -3.90
C THR A 257 -7.53 -12.18 -4.96
N ASN A 258 -8.40 -12.52 -5.92
CA ASN A 258 -8.09 -13.35 -7.09
C ASN A 258 -7.56 -14.75 -6.73
N GLY A 259 -8.30 -15.41 -5.84
CA GLY A 259 -8.05 -16.72 -5.23
C GLY A 259 -7.61 -17.84 -6.16
N GLU A 260 -8.17 -17.87 -7.37
CA GLU A 260 -7.82 -18.83 -8.42
C GLU A 260 -6.32 -18.88 -8.74
N ASN A 261 -5.57 -17.83 -8.42
CA ASN A 261 -4.14 -17.72 -8.64
C ASN A 261 -3.31 -17.69 -7.35
N TRP A 262 -3.85 -18.07 -6.18
CA TRP A 262 -3.09 -18.13 -4.92
C TRP A 262 -2.03 -19.24 -4.89
N GLY A 263 -2.11 -20.20 -5.81
CA GLY A 263 -1.20 -21.33 -5.93
C GLY A 263 -1.79 -22.66 -5.45
N ASP A 264 -1.12 -23.75 -5.81
CA ASP A 264 -1.62 -25.13 -5.65
C ASP A 264 -2.02 -25.50 -4.22
N ALA A 265 -1.36 -24.90 -3.21
CA ALA A 265 -1.65 -25.16 -1.81
C ALA A 265 -3.04 -24.66 -1.35
N PHE A 266 -3.68 -23.78 -2.13
CA PHE A 266 -4.92 -23.12 -1.77
C PHE A 266 -6.12 -23.53 -2.64
N MET A 267 -5.97 -24.56 -3.48
CA MET A 267 -7.02 -25.02 -4.42
C MET A 267 -8.33 -25.49 -3.75
N ASP A 268 -8.31 -25.79 -2.45
CA ASP A 268 -9.49 -26.22 -1.69
C ASP A 268 -10.37 -25.04 -1.23
N TRP A 269 -9.86 -23.80 -1.23
CA TRP A 269 -10.60 -22.61 -0.81
C TRP A 269 -11.95 -22.37 -1.51
N PRO A 270 -12.12 -22.63 -2.82
CA PRO A 270 -13.43 -22.53 -3.46
C PRO A 270 -14.36 -23.72 -3.16
N ASP A 271 -13.85 -24.88 -2.73
CA ASP A 271 -14.70 -26.08 -2.54
C ASP A 271 -15.62 -25.94 -1.32
N ILE A 272 -16.93 -25.95 -1.57
CA ILE A 272 -17.96 -25.84 -0.54
C ILE A 272 -18.03 -27.03 0.41
N LYS A 273 -17.52 -28.19 0.00
CA LYS A 273 -17.53 -29.41 0.81
C LYS A 273 -16.40 -29.44 1.82
N VAL A 274 -15.37 -28.61 1.63
CA VAL A 274 -14.24 -28.51 2.55
C VAL A 274 -14.64 -27.61 3.71
N ASP A 275 -14.59 -28.18 4.92
CA ASP A 275 -14.80 -27.43 6.16
C ASP A 275 -13.78 -26.30 6.28
N LYS A 276 -14.24 -25.11 6.69
CA LYS A 276 -13.41 -23.90 6.81
C LYS A 276 -12.14 -24.11 7.63
N CYS A 277 -12.17 -24.99 8.63
CA CYS A 277 -11.05 -25.24 9.52
C CYS A 277 -9.97 -26.17 8.91
N ASN A 278 -10.25 -26.76 7.75
CA ASN A 278 -9.31 -27.57 6.98
C ASN A 278 -8.68 -26.81 5.80
N LEU A 279 -9.06 -25.55 5.58
CA LEU A 279 -8.49 -24.72 4.53
C LEU A 279 -7.02 -24.37 4.85
N ALA A 280 -6.16 -24.43 3.83
CA ALA A 280 -4.77 -24.03 3.98
C ALA A 280 -4.66 -22.58 4.47
N GLY A 281 -3.87 -22.36 5.52
CA GLY A 281 -3.70 -21.05 6.15
C GLY A 281 -4.77 -20.67 7.18
N VAL A 282 -5.83 -21.48 7.36
CA VAL A 282 -6.89 -21.22 8.35
C VAL A 282 -6.69 -22.12 9.57
N ASN A 283 -6.78 -21.53 10.77
CA ASN A 283 -6.89 -22.32 12.00
C ASN A 283 -8.15 -21.94 12.76
N CYS A 284 -8.84 -22.96 13.26
CA CYS A 284 -9.98 -22.79 14.14
C CYS A 284 -9.69 -23.21 15.58
N LYS A 285 -10.43 -22.60 16.50
CA LYS A 285 -10.58 -23.07 17.87
C LYS A 285 -12.07 -23.25 18.15
N ASP A 286 -12.44 -24.43 18.64
CA ASP A 286 -13.85 -24.76 18.92
C ASP A 286 -14.77 -24.47 17.71
N THR A 287 -14.31 -24.81 16.50
CA THR A 287 -14.96 -24.59 15.18
C THR A 287 -15.03 -23.14 14.66
N LEU A 288 -14.51 -22.17 15.42
CA LEU A 288 -14.50 -20.75 15.07
C LEU A 288 -13.15 -20.36 14.48
N VAL A 289 -13.15 -19.54 13.44
CA VAL A 289 -11.92 -19.08 12.77
C VAL A 289 -11.15 -18.14 13.70
N THR A 290 -9.90 -18.52 14.01
CA THR A 290 -9.02 -17.76 14.92
C THR A 290 -7.74 -17.26 14.26
N LYS A 291 -7.36 -17.83 13.12
CA LYS A 291 -6.17 -17.41 12.38
C LYS A 291 -6.40 -17.56 10.88
N ILE A 292 -5.96 -16.56 10.13
CA ILE A 292 -5.80 -16.56 8.68
C ILE A 292 -4.34 -16.17 8.36
N ASP A 293 -3.63 -17.05 7.66
CA ASP A 293 -2.22 -16.91 7.29
C ASP A 293 -2.02 -17.28 5.83
N LEU A 294 -1.88 -16.25 5.00
CA LEU A 294 -1.83 -16.34 3.54
C LEU A 294 -0.49 -15.86 2.98
N ARG A 295 0.59 -15.91 3.78
CA ARG A 295 1.93 -15.43 3.37
C ARG A 295 2.51 -16.12 2.14
N GLU A 296 2.13 -17.37 1.94
CA GLU A 296 2.57 -18.18 0.80
C GLU A 296 1.59 -18.07 -0.39
N ALA A 297 0.48 -17.35 -0.24
CA ALA A 297 -0.50 -17.15 -1.29
C ALA A 297 -0.09 -15.98 -2.20
N THR A 298 -0.18 -16.18 -3.51
CA THR A 298 0.04 -15.11 -4.50
C THR A 298 -1.22 -14.25 -4.67
N LEU A 299 -1.58 -13.51 -3.62
CA LEU A 299 -2.76 -12.63 -3.60
C LEU A 299 -2.68 -11.60 -4.73
N CYS A 300 -3.77 -11.46 -5.48
CA CYS A 300 -3.91 -10.48 -6.57
C CYS A 300 -2.87 -10.62 -7.70
N ALA A 301 -2.29 -11.80 -7.87
CA ALA A 301 -1.52 -12.16 -9.05
C ALA A 301 -2.42 -12.71 -10.15
N ASN A 302 -2.01 -12.59 -11.42
CA ASN A 302 -2.58 -13.31 -12.55
C ASN A 302 -1.89 -14.69 -12.72
N ALA A 303 -2.41 -15.52 -13.63
CA ALA A 303 -1.89 -16.87 -13.88
C ALA A 303 -0.40 -16.94 -14.29
N ALA A 304 0.19 -15.82 -14.73
CA ALA A 304 1.61 -15.73 -15.05
C ALA A 304 2.48 -15.31 -13.85
N GLY A 305 1.89 -15.15 -12.65
CA GLY A 305 2.57 -14.67 -11.45
C GLY A 305 2.88 -13.16 -11.46
N ASN A 306 2.25 -12.39 -12.36
CA ASN A 306 2.36 -10.93 -12.42
C ASN A 306 1.14 -10.28 -11.77
N GLN A 307 1.20 -8.97 -11.49
CA GLN A 307 0.06 -8.22 -10.95
C GLN A 307 -1.21 -8.42 -11.81
N ALA A 308 -2.36 -8.71 -11.18
CA ALA A 308 -3.65 -8.68 -11.85
C ALA A 308 -3.94 -7.23 -12.30
N GLY A 309 -3.93 -6.99 -13.61
CA GLY A 309 -3.85 -5.66 -14.20
C GLY A 309 -5.08 -4.75 -14.07
N SER A 310 -6.08 -5.08 -13.25
CA SER A 310 -7.26 -4.23 -13.03
C SER A 310 -7.84 -4.33 -11.61
N PRO A 311 -8.27 -3.21 -10.99
CA PRO A 311 -8.97 -3.19 -9.70
C PRO A 311 -10.28 -4.00 -9.69
N GLU A 312 -10.92 -4.17 -10.85
CA GLU A 312 -12.12 -5.00 -11.01
C GLU A 312 -11.87 -6.48 -10.69
N ARG A 313 -10.62 -6.96 -10.84
CA ARG A 313 -10.24 -8.36 -10.58
C ARG A 313 -9.61 -8.56 -9.20
N CYS A 314 -9.09 -7.51 -8.60
CA CYS A 314 -8.63 -7.51 -7.21
C CYS A 314 -8.96 -6.14 -6.57
N PRO A 315 -10.15 -6.02 -5.95
CA PRO A 315 -10.50 -4.84 -5.15
C PRO A 315 -9.68 -4.74 -3.86
N GLY A 316 -9.06 -5.83 -3.40
CA GLY A 316 -8.28 -5.88 -2.16
C GLY A 316 -9.01 -6.62 -1.04
N LEU A 317 -8.78 -6.22 0.21
CA LEU A 317 -9.41 -6.86 1.36
C LEU A 317 -10.87 -6.42 1.51
N PRO A 318 -11.83 -7.36 1.62
CA PRO A 318 -13.23 -7.04 1.87
C PRO A 318 -13.44 -6.55 3.32
N GLY A 319 -14.38 -5.63 3.53
CA GLY A 319 -14.72 -5.09 4.86
C GLY A 319 -15.39 -6.13 5.76
N GLU A 320 -16.08 -7.10 5.16
CA GLU A 320 -16.75 -8.23 5.78
C GLU A 320 -15.79 -9.08 6.62
N LEU A 321 -14.48 -8.99 6.37
CA LEU A 321 -13.44 -9.58 7.22
C LEU A 321 -13.60 -9.14 8.69
N GLY A 322 -14.09 -7.91 8.93
CA GLY A 322 -14.40 -7.39 10.26
C GLY A 322 -15.47 -8.16 11.04
N LEU A 323 -16.26 -9.01 10.37
CA LEU A 323 -17.29 -9.86 10.98
C LEU A 323 -16.75 -11.18 11.57
N LEU A 324 -15.48 -11.53 11.32
CA LEU A 324 -14.82 -12.69 11.92
C LEU A 324 -14.48 -12.43 13.39
N ALA A 325 -15.51 -12.37 14.25
CA ALA A 325 -15.43 -11.89 15.63
C ALA A 325 -14.40 -12.61 16.54
N HIS A 326 -13.95 -13.80 16.16
CA HIS A 326 -12.99 -14.63 16.90
C HIS A 326 -11.57 -14.61 16.32
N LEU A 327 -11.33 -13.86 15.25
CA LEU A 327 -10.03 -13.80 14.58
C LEU A 327 -8.97 -13.16 15.49
N GLU A 328 -7.97 -13.95 15.89
CA GLU A 328 -6.84 -13.51 16.71
C GLU A 328 -5.61 -13.13 15.87
N VAL A 329 -5.44 -13.71 14.69
CA VAL A 329 -4.27 -13.49 13.82
C VAL A 329 -4.69 -13.34 12.37
N LEU A 330 -4.30 -12.23 11.75
CA LEU A 330 -4.36 -12.00 10.31
C LEU A 330 -2.95 -11.71 9.79
N ASP A 331 -2.39 -12.62 9.00
CA ASP A 331 -1.06 -12.50 8.42
C ASP A 331 -1.13 -12.65 6.90
N LEU A 332 -1.01 -11.53 6.20
CA LEU A 332 -0.97 -11.44 4.75
C LEU A 332 0.38 -10.90 4.27
N SER A 333 1.41 -10.98 5.12
CA SER A 333 2.71 -10.40 4.81
C SER A 333 3.31 -10.98 3.54
N ARG A 334 4.11 -10.16 2.84
CA ARG A 334 4.76 -10.48 1.56
C ARG A 334 3.80 -10.66 0.39
N SER A 335 2.57 -10.18 0.50
CA SER A 335 1.62 -10.13 -0.61
C SER A 335 1.89 -8.92 -1.51
N THR A 336 2.95 -9.01 -2.32
CA THR A 336 3.47 -7.86 -3.09
C THR A 336 2.46 -7.23 -4.05
N PHE A 337 1.50 -8.01 -4.55
CA PHE A 337 0.48 -7.56 -5.49
C PHE A 337 -0.88 -7.25 -4.85
N LEU A 338 -1.03 -7.42 -3.53
CA LEU A 338 -2.28 -7.11 -2.83
C LEU A 338 -2.60 -5.61 -3.02
N LEU A 339 -3.74 -5.34 -3.62
CA LEU A 339 -4.25 -3.99 -3.88
C LEU A 339 -5.20 -3.52 -2.77
N GLY A 340 -5.61 -2.27 -2.88
CA GLY A 340 -6.60 -1.65 -1.99
C GLY A 340 -5.99 -1.06 -0.73
N THR A 341 -6.87 -0.74 0.22
CA THR A 341 -6.54 -0.11 1.50
C THR A 341 -6.79 -1.08 2.66
N ILE A 342 -6.45 -0.66 3.88
CA ILE A 342 -6.87 -1.36 5.10
C ILE A 342 -8.36 -1.04 5.34
N PRO A 343 -9.27 -2.04 5.35
CA PRO A 343 -10.70 -1.78 5.59
C PRO A 343 -10.95 -1.22 6.99
N THR A 344 -11.86 -0.25 7.10
CA THR A 344 -12.21 0.38 8.39
C THR A 344 -12.87 -0.60 9.35
N GLU A 345 -13.56 -1.60 8.81
CA GLU A 345 -14.27 -2.67 9.51
C GLU A 345 -13.32 -3.58 10.31
N LEU A 346 -12.01 -3.57 10.02
CA LEU A 346 -11.02 -4.22 10.90
C LEU A 346 -11.10 -3.72 12.34
N GLY A 347 -11.56 -2.48 12.55
CA GLY A 347 -11.82 -1.92 13.88
C GLY A 347 -12.84 -2.73 14.71
N LEU A 348 -13.66 -3.56 14.08
CA LEU A 348 -14.67 -4.41 14.72
C LEU A 348 -14.07 -5.67 15.37
N LEU A 349 -12.88 -6.10 14.96
CA LEU A 349 -12.26 -7.35 15.42
C LEU A 349 -11.71 -7.26 16.85
N LYS A 350 -12.59 -7.41 17.85
CA LYS A 350 -12.20 -7.22 19.26
C LYS A 350 -11.26 -8.30 19.82
N THR A 351 -11.02 -9.38 19.10
CA THR A 351 -10.12 -10.48 19.50
C THR A 351 -8.76 -10.46 18.79
N LEU A 352 -8.57 -9.59 17.79
CA LEU A 352 -7.38 -9.56 16.96
C LEU A 352 -6.14 -9.13 17.76
N ARG A 353 -5.11 -9.98 17.76
CA ARG A 353 -3.84 -9.78 18.47
C ARG A 353 -2.69 -9.47 17.52
N VAL A 354 -2.72 -10.03 16.32
CA VAL A 354 -1.66 -9.85 15.32
C VAL A 354 -2.29 -9.43 14.01
N LEU A 355 -1.88 -8.27 13.52
CA LEU A 355 -2.13 -7.80 12.17
C LEU A 355 -0.78 -7.61 11.47
N ASP A 356 -0.48 -8.46 10.50
CA ASP A 356 0.72 -8.35 9.67
C ASP A 356 0.33 -8.19 8.19
N LEU A 357 0.58 -6.98 7.69
CA LEU A 357 0.43 -6.57 6.29
C LEU A 357 1.77 -6.04 5.76
N SER A 358 2.91 -6.53 6.29
CA SER A 358 4.23 -6.07 5.87
C SER A 358 4.64 -6.58 4.50
N SER A 359 5.45 -5.81 3.78
CA SER A 359 5.90 -6.08 2.40
C SER A 359 4.75 -6.26 1.39
N CYS A 360 3.61 -5.60 1.63
CA CYS A 360 2.47 -5.52 0.70
C CYS A 360 2.61 -4.27 -0.17
N THR A 361 3.58 -4.29 -1.08
CA THR A 361 4.08 -3.09 -1.78
C THR A 361 3.06 -2.36 -2.67
N SER A 362 2.01 -3.06 -3.11
CA SER A 362 0.94 -2.53 -3.95
C SER A 362 -0.27 -1.98 -3.18
N MET A 363 -0.32 -2.12 -1.84
CA MET A 363 -1.35 -1.50 -1.05
C MET A 363 -1.18 0.02 -1.02
N GLU A 364 -2.29 0.75 -0.90
CA GLU A 364 -2.31 2.21 -0.88
C GLU A 364 -3.21 2.76 0.24
N GLY A 365 -3.38 4.08 0.27
CA GLY A 365 -4.20 4.77 1.26
C GLY A 365 -3.48 5.03 2.59
N SER A 366 -4.25 5.49 3.58
CA SER A 366 -3.78 5.81 4.92
C SER A 366 -4.13 4.73 5.92
N ILE A 367 -3.42 4.70 7.06
CA ILE A 367 -3.77 3.83 8.19
C ILE A 367 -5.08 4.34 8.80
N PRO A 368 -6.19 3.56 8.80
CA PRO A 368 -7.48 4.00 9.29
C PRO A 368 -7.47 4.23 10.80
N SER A 369 -8.25 5.22 11.26
CA SER A 369 -8.32 5.58 12.68
C SER A 369 -8.97 4.48 13.53
N GLU A 370 -9.80 3.66 12.88
CA GLU A 370 -10.55 2.52 13.40
C GLU A 370 -9.63 1.41 13.91
N ILE A 371 -8.37 1.37 13.45
CA ILE A 371 -7.37 0.45 13.99
C ILE A 371 -7.17 0.66 15.50
N GLY A 372 -7.34 1.89 15.98
CA GLY A 372 -7.29 2.21 17.41
C GLY A 372 -8.45 1.63 18.23
N GLN A 373 -9.47 1.03 17.59
CA GLN A 373 -10.57 0.34 18.26
C GLN A 373 -10.27 -1.15 18.54
N VAL A 374 -9.18 -1.69 17.98
CA VAL A 374 -8.72 -3.08 18.13
C VAL A 374 -7.86 -3.19 19.40
N THR A 375 -8.45 -2.92 20.57
CA THR A 375 -7.70 -2.76 21.83
C THR A 375 -7.00 -4.03 22.34
N SER A 376 -7.28 -5.19 21.74
CA SER A 376 -6.61 -6.47 21.99
C SER A 376 -5.31 -6.68 21.20
N LEU A 377 -5.00 -5.77 20.28
CA LEU A 377 -3.84 -5.87 19.40
C LEU A 377 -2.53 -5.86 20.21
N ARG A 378 -1.63 -6.80 19.87
CA ARG A 378 -0.28 -6.95 20.43
C ARG A 378 0.80 -6.63 19.42
N VAL A 379 0.58 -6.99 18.16
CA VAL A 379 1.51 -6.74 17.07
C VAL A 379 0.78 -6.07 15.91
N LEU A 380 1.27 -4.89 15.53
CA LEU A 380 0.89 -4.19 14.31
C LEU A 380 2.13 -4.07 13.41
N ASN A 381 2.15 -4.80 12.30
CA ASN A 381 3.24 -4.76 11.34
C ASN A 381 2.73 -4.37 9.96
N LEU A 382 3.05 -3.16 9.53
CA LEU A 382 2.66 -2.55 8.27
C LEU A 382 3.88 -2.09 7.46
N ALA A 383 5.07 -2.59 7.79
CA ALA A 383 6.31 -2.11 7.19
C ALA A 383 6.40 -2.45 5.70
N GLU A 384 7.01 -1.57 4.90
CA GLU A 384 7.26 -1.81 3.48
C GLU A 384 5.99 -2.01 2.62
N SER A 385 4.92 -1.25 2.90
CA SER A 385 3.60 -1.45 2.26
C SER A 385 3.00 -0.17 1.65
N SER A 386 3.87 0.76 1.22
CA SER A 386 3.49 2.00 0.50
C SER A 386 2.47 2.93 1.19
N PHE A 387 2.13 2.72 2.46
CA PHE A 387 1.11 3.50 3.17
C PHE A 387 1.45 4.99 3.22
N THR A 388 0.42 5.83 3.10
CA THR A 388 0.50 7.30 3.07
C THR A 388 -0.28 7.92 4.24
N GLY A 389 -0.39 9.25 4.27
CA GLY A 389 -1.08 9.95 5.36
C GLY A 389 -0.24 10.08 6.63
N THR A 390 -0.91 10.32 7.75
CA THR A 390 -0.29 10.47 9.08
C THR A 390 -0.54 9.23 9.95
N LEU A 391 0.27 9.04 10.99
CA LEU A 391 -0.04 8.05 12.03
C LEU A 391 -1.24 8.55 12.87
N PRO A 392 -2.38 7.85 12.92
CA PRO A 392 -3.57 8.35 13.62
C PRO A 392 -3.38 8.42 15.13
N ASP A 393 -3.90 9.48 15.75
CA ASP A 393 -3.84 9.70 17.21
C ASP A 393 -4.50 8.55 18.01
N THR A 394 -5.49 7.87 17.41
CA THR A 394 -6.18 6.73 18.01
C THR A 394 -5.27 5.53 18.25
N ILE A 395 -4.07 5.48 17.66
CA ILE A 395 -3.08 4.44 17.95
C ILE A 395 -2.76 4.35 19.45
N GLY A 396 -2.81 5.49 20.17
CA GLY A 396 -2.59 5.56 21.61
C GLY A 396 -3.61 4.80 22.46
N ASN A 397 -4.73 4.37 21.88
CA ASN A 397 -5.73 3.54 22.57
C ASN A 397 -5.30 2.07 22.71
N LEU A 398 -4.30 1.62 21.95
CA LEU A 398 -3.85 0.22 21.89
C LEU A 398 -2.94 -0.14 23.07
N ARG A 399 -3.49 -0.12 24.29
CA ARG A 399 -2.70 -0.30 25.53
C ARG A 399 -2.02 -1.68 25.67
N MET A 400 -2.53 -2.70 24.96
CA MET A 400 -1.94 -4.03 24.92
C MET A 400 -0.87 -4.19 23.82
N LEU A 401 -0.63 -3.17 23.00
CA LEU A 401 0.32 -3.25 21.89
C LEU A 401 1.73 -3.40 22.42
N GLU A 402 2.42 -4.45 21.96
CA GLU A 402 3.80 -4.79 22.32
C GLU A 402 4.78 -4.38 21.23
N LYS A 403 4.34 -4.39 19.97
CA LYS A 403 5.14 -4.03 18.81
C LYS A 403 4.33 -3.23 17.79
N ILE A 404 4.89 -2.10 17.38
CA ILE A 404 4.47 -1.34 16.21
C ILE A 404 5.62 -1.24 15.22
N ASN A 405 5.39 -1.68 13.99
CA ASN A 405 6.33 -1.54 12.89
C ASN A 405 5.62 -0.95 11.67
N ILE A 406 5.98 0.28 11.32
CA ILE A 406 5.44 0.99 10.15
C ILE A 406 6.58 1.59 9.30
N GLY A 407 7.81 1.11 9.49
CA GLY A 407 8.96 1.60 8.75
C GLY A 407 8.85 1.36 7.24
N LEU A 408 9.67 2.06 6.45
CA LEU A 408 9.72 1.92 4.99
C LEU A 408 8.36 2.20 4.30
N ASN A 409 7.59 3.17 4.81
CA ASN A 409 6.35 3.65 4.21
C ASN A 409 6.49 5.09 3.69
N LYS A 410 5.43 5.62 3.06
CA LYS A 410 5.35 6.99 2.50
C LYS A 410 4.50 7.91 3.38
N LEU A 411 4.64 7.78 4.69
CA LEU A 411 3.89 8.59 5.66
C LEU A 411 4.39 10.04 5.65
N HIS A 412 3.73 10.91 6.40
CA HIS A 412 4.19 12.25 6.70
C HIS A 412 3.58 12.73 8.03
N GLY A 413 3.85 13.99 8.40
CA GLY A 413 3.35 14.56 9.64
C GLY A 413 4.20 14.20 10.86
N THR A 414 3.62 14.32 12.05
CA THR A 414 4.32 14.19 13.32
C THR A 414 3.94 12.91 14.06
N LEU A 415 4.77 12.50 15.03
CA LEU A 415 4.35 11.48 16.00
C LEU A 415 3.30 12.07 16.95
N PRO A 416 2.15 11.40 17.15
CA PRO A 416 1.13 11.89 18.06
C PRO A 416 1.57 11.72 19.52
N SER A 417 1.25 12.68 20.38
CA SER A 417 1.57 12.58 21.82
C SER A 417 0.85 11.42 22.51
N THR A 418 -0.28 10.98 21.96
CA THR A 418 -1.04 9.81 22.40
C THR A 418 -0.24 8.50 22.32
N LEU A 419 0.86 8.46 21.55
CA LEU A 419 1.77 7.30 21.50
C LEU A 419 2.35 6.95 22.88
N GLY A 420 2.44 7.93 23.79
CA GLY A 420 2.81 7.69 25.19
C GLY A 420 1.79 6.88 26.00
N GLY A 421 0.59 6.63 25.47
CA GLY A 421 -0.46 5.80 26.08
C GLY A 421 -0.28 4.30 25.86
N LEU A 422 0.71 3.86 25.09
CA LEU A 422 0.97 2.45 24.78
C LEU A 422 1.68 1.74 25.96
N GLU A 423 0.94 1.43 27.02
CA GLU A 423 1.48 0.92 28.30
C GLU A 423 2.33 -0.36 28.18
N SER A 424 2.01 -1.24 27.22
CA SER A 424 2.69 -2.53 27.00
C SER A 424 3.79 -2.52 25.94
N ILE A 425 4.05 -1.36 25.30
CA ILE A 425 4.91 -1.30 24.11
C ILE A 425 6.36 -1.63 24.44
N ARG A 426 6.98 -2.46 23.61
CA ARG A 426 8.38 -2.88 23.70
C ARG A 426 9.19 -2.44 22.50
N GLU A 427 8.60 -2.48 21.30
CA GLU A 427 9.26 -2.15 20.04
C GLU A 427 8.48 -1.08 19.28
N ILE A 428 9.13 0.05 19.02
CA ILE A 428 8.65 1.12 18.13
C ILE A 428 9.61 1.21 16.95
N LEU A 429 9.18 0.74 15.77
CA LEU A 429 9.98 0.66 14.56
C LEU A 429 9.37 1.55 13.46
N LEU A 430 9.85 2.79 13.36
CA LEU A 430 9.29 3.83 12.47
C LEU A 430 10.35 4.37 11.49
N SER A 431 11.39 3.57 11.20
CA SER A 431 12.52 4.02 10.38
C SER A 431 12.10 4.29 8.92
N ARG A 432 12.69 5.31 8.30
CA ARG A 432 12.51 5.62 6.87
C ARG A 432 11.04 5.71 6.44
N ALA A 433 10.22 6.42 7.21
CA ALA A 433 8.79 6.58 6.96
C ALA A 433 8.42 8.03 6.55
N HIS A 434 9.40 8.90 6.31
CA HIS A 434 9.21 10.33 5.99
C HIS A 434 8.47 11.12 7.09
N LEU A 435 8.56 10.66 8.34
CA LEU A 435 7.98 11.36 9.51
C LEU A 435 8.84 12.57 9.89
N GLY A 436 8.20 13.61 10.43
CA GLY A 436 8.87 14.85 10.82
C GLY A 436 8.34 15.46 12.12
N GLY A 437 8.59 16.74 12.31
CA GLY A 437 8.25 17.47 13.54
C GLY A 437 9.12 17.05 14.73
N THR A 438 8.67 17.42 15.94
CA THR A 438 9.39 17.13 17.19
C THR A 438 8.97 15.77 17.76
N LEU A 439 9.90 15.11 18.45
CA LEU A 439 9.59 13.92 19.25
C LEU A 439 8.73 14.30 20.47
N PRO A 440 7.56 13.68 20.69
CA PRO A 440 6.70 14.02 21.82
C PRO A 440 7.35 13.60 23.15
N SER A 441 7.19 14.44 24.19
CA SER A 441 7.77 14.22 25.51
C SER A 441 7.28 12.93 26.18
N GLU A 442 6.09 12.50 25.80
CA GLU A 442 5.38 11.34 26.32
C GLU A 442 6.06 10.02 25.94
N LEU A 443 6.94 10.00 24.94
CA LEU A 443 7.82 8.85 24.65
C LEU A 443 8.65 8.45 25.87
N GLY A 444 9.04 9.44 26.69
CA GLY A 444 9.78 9.20 27.91
C GLY A 444 9.00 8.38 28.94
N ASN A 445 7.67 8.37 28.89
CA ASN A 445 6.82 7.68 29.87
C ASN A 445 6.65 6.18 29.60
N LEU A 446 7.13 5.68 28.47
CA LEU A 446 6.94 4.29 28.04
C LEU A 446 7.88 3.34 28.81
N ARG A 447 7.45 2.93 30.01
CA ARG A 447 8.27 2.12 30.94
C ARG A 447 8.72 0.77 30.39
N SER A 448 7.91 0.18 29.52
CA SER A 448 8.11 -1.14 28.91
C SER A 448 8.95 -1.08 27.63
N LEU A 449 9.24 0.12 27.10
CA LEU A 449 9.92 0.30 25.82
C LEU A 449 11.35 -0.23 25.89
N GLU A 450 11.68 -1.16 24.99
CA GLU A 450 13.00 -1.78 24.89
C GLU A 450 13.78 -1.28 23.68
N ASN A 451 13.11 -1.08 22.54
CA ASN A 451 13.70 -0.65 21.27
C ASN A 451 12.93 0.51 20.64
N LEU A 452 13.63 1.60 20.37
CA LEU A 452 13.12 2.76 19.65
C LEU A 452 13.96 3.03 18.39
N GLU A 453 13.36 2.79 17.21
CA GLU A 453 14.02 3.00 15.92
C GLU A 453 13.27 4.05 15.08
N LEU A 454 13.91 5.21 14.93
CA LEU A 454 13.40 6.40 14.26
C LEU A 454 14.33 6.89 13.14
N TYR A 455 15.34 6.11 12.76
CA TYR A 455 16.38 6.54 11.85
C TYR A 455 15.88 6.83 10.42
N GLY A 456 16.55 7.75 9.73
CA GLY A 456 16.25 8.07 8.33
C GLY A 456 14.90 8.77 8.14
N ASN A 457 14.52 9.63 9.07
CA ASN A 457 13.32 10.47 9.00
C ASN A 457 13.71 11.97 8.97
N ASP A 458 12.72 12.85 9.07
CA ASP A 458 12.87 14.30 9.06
C ASP A 458 12.64 14.93 10.44
N PHE A 459 12.85 14.19 11.54
CA PHE A 459 12.62 14.68 12.91
C PHE A 459 13.53 15.86 13.26
N ILE A 460 12.95 16.88 13.89
CA ILE A 460 13.60 18.11 14.37
C ILE A 460 13.45 18.26 15.89
N GLY A 461 14.08 19.29 16.46
CA GLY A 461 14.01 19.55 17.91
C GLY A 461 14.87 18.57 18.70
N THR A 462 14.60 18.45 19.99
CA THR A 462 15.45 17.68 20.92
C THR A 462 14.94 16.26 21.12
N ILE A 463 15.84 15.36 21.51
CA ILE A 463 15.44 14.06 22.07
C ILE A 463 14.84 14.33 23.47
N PRO A 464 13.62 13.86 23.77
CA PRO A 464 12.94 14.15 25.03
C PRO A 464 13.62 13.45 26.21
N ASP A 465 13.22 13.80 27.42
CA ASP A 465 13.69 13.12 28.62
C ASP A 465 13.16 11.67 28.65
N MET A 466 14.08 10.71 28.50
CA MET A 466 13.75 9.28 28.50
C MET A 466 13.91 8.62 29.88
N SER A 467 14.11 9.38 30.96
CA SER A 467 14.42 8.85 32.31
C SER A 467 13.40 7.83 32.84
N ASN A 468 12.13 7.92 32.44
CA ASN A 468 11.08 6.98 32.84
C ASN A 468 11.01 5.71 31.97
N ALA A 469 11.67 5.67 30.80
CA ALA A 469 11.75 4.51 29.92
C ALA A 469 12.81 3.50 30.42
N SER A 470 12.62 3.01 31.65
CA SER A 470 13.63 2.25 32.39
C SER A 470 14.06 0.91 31.75
N ALA A 471 13.25 0.36 30.85
CA ALA A 471 13.54 -0.87 30.11
C ALA A 471 14.31 -0.64 28.79
N LEU A 472 14.60 0.62 28.43
CA LEU A 472 15.17 0.97 27.12
C LEU A 472 16.57 0.38 26.95
N LYS A 473 16.73 -0.43 25.90
CA LYS A 473 17.99 -1.11 25.54
C LYS A 473 18.63 -0.46 24.32
N ARG A 474 17.83 -0.02 23.34
CA ARG A 474 18.28 0.54 22.08
C ARG A 474 17.52 1.81 21.75
N ILE A 475 18.27 2.87 21.45
CA ILE A 475 17.75 4.09 20.83
C ILE A 475 18.52 4.35 19.54
N ASP A 476 17.77 4.40 18.44
CA ASP A 476 18.31 4.61 17.11
C ASP A 476 17.57 5.76 16.40
N CYS A 477 18.23 6.91 16.35
CA CYS A 477 17.72 8.14 15.77
C CYS A 477 18.66 8.70 14.69
N PHE A 478 19.55 7.88 14.10
CA PHE A 478 20.53 8.40 13.13
C PHE A 478 19.87 8.92 11.85
N ASN A 479 20.57 9.78 11.09
CA ASN A 479 20.06 10.40 9.86
C ASN A 479 18.71 11.12 10.08
N ASN A 480 18.70 12.08 10.99
CA ASN A 480 17.57 12.99 11.22
C ASN A 480 18.08 14.45 11.25
N LYS A 481 17.24 15.40 11.66
CA LYS A 481 17.56 16.81 11.82
C LYS A 481 17.51 17.24 13.30
N LEU A 482 17.71 16.31 14.23
CA LEU A 482 17.61 16.55 15.67
C LEU A 482 18.68 17.54 16.15
N THR A 483 18.30 18.44 17.05
CA THR A 483 19.10 19.52 17.63
C THR A 483 19.15 19.40 19.16
N GLY A 484 19.80 20.37 19.81
CA GLY A 484 19.93 20.39 21.28
C GLY A 484 21.05 19.48 21.78
N GLN A 485 21.15 19.36 23.10
CA GLN A 485 22.23 18.64 23.76
C GLN A 485 22.05 17.12 23.67
N PHE A 486 23.13 16.36 23.87
CA PHE A 486 23.03 14.94 24.13
C PHE A 486 22.09 14.70 25.35
N PRO A 487 21.09 13.82 25.25
CA PRO A 487 20.12 13.60 26.32
C PRO A 487 20.77 12.89 27.51
N SER A 488 21.17 13.67 28.52
CA SER A 488 21.86 13.18 29.73
C SER A 488 21.01 12.19 30.54
N SER A 489 19.69 12.20 30.36
CA SER A 489 18.80 11.21 30.95
C SER A 489 19.06 9.78 30.47
N LEU A 490 19.58 9.58 29.25
CA LEU A 490 19.99 8.24 28.78
C LEU A 490 21.05 7.62 29.69
N ALA A 491 21.93 8.43 30.28
CA ALA A 491 22.96 7.96 31.18
C ALA A 491 22.43 7.48 32.55
N SER A 492 21.12 7.64 32.83
CA SER A 492 20.45 7.07 34.00
C SER A 492 19.81 5.70 33.76
N ILE A 493 19.72 5.27 32.50
CA ILE A 493 18.99 4.05 32.11
C ILE A 493 19.97 2.87 32.01
N SER A 494 20.10 2.12 33.12
CA SER A 494 21.07 1.03 33.25
C SER A 494 20.96 -0.10 32.21
N GLN A 495 19.82 -0.21 31.51
CA GLN A 495 19.57 -1.23 30.50
C GLN A 495 20.10 -0.88 29.10
N ILE A 496 20.55 0.37 28.87
CA ILE A 496 21.02 0.81 27.56
C ILE A 496 22.23 -0.01 27.10
N GLN A 497 22.12 -0.51 25.88
CA GLN A 497 23.13 -1.26 25.15
C GLN A 497 23.60 -0.52 23.90
N ILE A 498 22.68 0.16 23.20
CA ILE A 498 22.97 0.80 21.91
C ILE A 498 22.38 2.21 21.85
N VAL A 499 23.24 3.18 21.53
CA VAL A 499 22.87 4.58 21.29
C VAL A 499 23.41 5.00 19.92
N HIS A 500 22.51 5.19 18.96
CA HIS A 500 22.84 5.60 17.58
C HIS A 500 22.19 6.94 17.26
N LEU A 501 23.01 8.00 17.28
CA LEU A 501 22.59 9.40 17.05
C LEU A 501 23.35 10.06 15.90
N LYS A 502 24.06 9.26 15.09
CA LYS A 502 24.87 9.72 13.96
C LYS A 502 24.08 10.60 13.00
N ASN A 503 24.77 11.54 12.33
CA ASN A 503 24.18 12.37 11.27
C ASN A 503 22.93 13.12 11.77
N ASN A 504 23.12 13.94 12.79
CA ASN A 504 22.14 14.88 13.32
C ASN A 504 22.82 16.25 13.50
N ARG A 505 22.21 17.16 14.28
CA ARG A 505 22.74 18.50 14.58
C ARG A 505 22.89 18.71 16.09
N LEU A 506 23.15 17.65 16.85
CA LEU A 506 23.30 17.70 18.31
C LEU A 506 24.49 18.58 18.73
N THR A 507 24.33 19.33 19.82
CA THR A 507 25.32 20.27 20.38
C THR A 507 25.67 19.89 21.83
N GLY A 508 26.47 20.72 22.51
CA GLY A 508 26.88 20.47 23.90
C GLY A 508 27.95 19.38 24.01
N THR A 509 28.16 18.88 25.23
CA THR A 509 29.21 17.92 25.57
C THR A 509 28.65 16.51 25.78
N LEU A 510 29.52 15.50 25.67
CA LEU A 510 29.20 14.15 26.15
C LEU A 510 29.26 14.14 27.69
N PRO A 511 28.22 13.68 28.40
CA PRO A 511 28.20 13.74 29.85
C PRO A 511 29.00 12.59 30.49
N GLU A 512 29.72 12.89 31.57
CA GLU A 512 30.59 11.93 32.29
C GLU A 512 29.85 10.68 32.79
N ASN A 513 28.57 10.80 33.15
CA ASN A 513 27.79 9.68 33.64
C ASN A 513 27.48 8.62 32.56
N LEU A 514 27.74 8.87 31.27
CA LEU A 514 27.68 7.81 30.25
C LEU A 514 28.63 6.65 30.55
N GLY A 515 29.77 6.94 31.18
CA GLY A 515 30.73 5.93 31.66
C GLY A 515 30.15 4.94 32.68
N ASN A 516 29.02 5.27 33.29
CA ASN A 516 28.39 4.44 34.34
C ASN A 516 27.39 3.42 33.78
N LEU A 517 27.13 3.41 32.47
CA LEU A 517 26.19 2.47 31.85
C LEU A 517 26.81 1.06 31.73
N PRO A 518 26.34 0.07 32.50
CA PRO A 518 27.04 -1.22 32.64
C PRO A 518 26.90 -2.14 31.43
N LEU A 519 25.92 -1.88 30.56
CA LEU A 519 25.58 -2.70 29.39
C LEU A 519 25.87 -1.99 28.07
N LEU A 520 26.35 -0.74 28.09
CA LEU A 520 26.58 0.02 26.87
C LEU A 520 27.65 -0.69 26.02
N SER A 521 27.25 -1.11 24.83
CA SER A 521 28.09 -1.84 23.88
C SER A 521 28.39 -1.01 22.64
N TRP A 522 27.46 -0.14 22.22
CA TRP A 522 27.62 0.67 21.01
C TRP A 522 27.17 2.11 21.23
N LEU A 523 28.09 3.05 21.02
CA LEU A 523 27.82 4.48 21.01
C LEU A 523 28.26 5.10 19.68
N ASP A 524 27.32 5.57 18.86
CA ASP A 524 27.63 6.34 17.64
C ASP A 524 26.98 7.72 17.70
N VAL A 525 27.81 8.74 17.90
CA VAL A 525 27.43 10.16 17.88
C VAL A 525 28.15 10.92 16.76
N SER A 526 28.74 10.20 15.81
CA SER A 526 29.50 10.79 14.72
C SER A 526 28.67 11.74 13.85
N ASN A 527 29.31 12.72 13.23
CA ASN A 527 28.65 13.72 12.38
C ASN A 527 27.53 14.48 13.10
N ASN A 528 27.90 15.19 14.16
CA ASN A 528 27.06 16.13 14.91
C ASN A 528 27.88 17.41 15.16
N ASN A 529 27.37 18.32 16.02
CA ASN A 529 28.05 19.54 16.44
C ASN A 529 28.49 19.47 17.92
N LEU A 530 28.81 18.27 18.43
CA LEU A 530 29.25 18.09 19.82
C LEU A 530 30.60 18.76 20.06
N VAL A 531 30.74 19.42 21.21
CA VAL A 531 31.96 20.09 21.68
C VAL A 531 32.50 19.40 22.94
N GLY A 532 33.63 19.87 23.48
CA GLY A 532 34.17 19.34 24.72
C GLY A 532 35.17 18.19 24.52
N THR A 533 35.51 17.53 25.62
CA THR A 533 36.45 16.41 25.67
C THR A 533 35.72 15.06 25.65
N ILE A 534 36.46 13.97 25.41
CA ILE A 534 35.94 12.61 25.55
C ILE A 534 35.98 12.23 27.04
N PRO A 535 34.85 11.87 27.66
CA PRO A 535 34.82 11.48 29.08
C PRO A 535 35.73 10.27 29.37
N PRO A 536 36.71 10.37 30.29
CA PRO A 536 37.60 9.25 30.63
C PRO A 536 36.86 8.04 31.20
N SER A 537 35.70 8.28 31.80
CA SER A 537 34.78 7.28 32.34
C SER A 537 34.29 6.29 31.27
N LEU A 538 34.22 6.66 29.99
CA LEU A 538 33.88 5.75 28.90
C LEU A 538 34.87 4.59 28.74
N GLY A 539 36.15 4.81 29.09
CA GLY A 539 37.17 3.76 29.07
C GLY A 539 36.96 2.67 30.12
N THR A 540 36.16 2.96 31.16
CA THR A 540 35.85 2.01 32.24
C THR A 540 34.74 1.02 31.87
N ILE A 541 34.00 1.28 30.78
CA ILE A 541 32.90 0.43 30.32
C ILE A 541 33.44 -0.88 29.72
N THR A 542 33.33 -1.98 30.46
CA THR A 542 33.84 -3.29 30.04
C THR A 542 33.04 -3.95 28.90
N SER A 543 31.78 -3.55 28.74
CA SER A 543 30.87 -3.98 27.68
C SER A 543 31.08 -3.26 26.35
N LEU A 544 31.78 -2.11 26.32
CA LEU A 544 31.92 -1.29 25.12
C LEU A 544 32.63 -2.07 24.00
N ARG A 545 32.04 -2.06 22.80
CA ARG A 545 32.54 -2.75 21.60
C ARG A 545 32.74 -1.82 20.43
N ASP A 546 31.94 -0.76 20.33
CA ASP A 546 32.03 0.19 19.23
C ASP A 546 31.69 1.61 19.73
N ILE A 547 32.57 2.56 19.42
CA ILE A 547 32.45 3.97 19.76
C ILE A 547 32.86 4.82 18.55
N ARG A 548 31.95 5.67 18.08
CA ARG A 548 32.15 6.56 16.92
C ARG A 548 31.81 7.99 17.28
N MET A 549 32.78 8.88 17.13
CA MET A 549 32.67 10.29 17.53
C MET A 549 33.22 11.27 16.49
N GLY A 550 33.86 10.79 15.42
CA GLY A 550 34.44 11.64 14.37
C GLY A 550 33.39 12.51 13.66
N GLY A 551 33.85 13.61 13.06
CA GLY A 551 32.96 14.61 12.45
C GLY A 551 32.17 15.44 13.48
N ASN A 552 32.75 15.69 14.65
CA ASN A 552 32.25 16.62 15.67
C ASN A 552 33.28 17.73 15.91
N LYS A 553 33.03 18.60 16.90
CA LYS A 553 33.94 19.65 17.37
C LYS A 553 34.65 19.24 18.67
N ILE A 554 35.05 17.97 18.76
CA ILE A 554 35.67 17.38 19.95
C ILE A 554 37.16 17.73 20.00
N HIS A 555 37.65 18.09 21.16
CA HIS A 555 39.04 18.50 21.42
C HIS A 555 39.58 17.89 22.72
N GLY A 556 40.82 18.20 23.07
CA GLY A 556 41.50 17.66 24.25
C GLY A 556 42.13 16.28 24.00
N PRO A 557 42.77 15.68 25.01
CA PRO A 557 43.42 14.38 24.86
C PRO A 557 42.41 13.24 24.77
N VAL A 558 42.74 12.19 24.00
CA VAL A 558 41.99 10.93 24.01
C VAL A 558 42.32 10.19 25.32
N PRO A 559 41.33 9.82 26.15
CA PRO A 559 41.60 9.12 27.41
C PRO A 559 42.35 7.81 27.20
N GLU A 560 43.47 7.63 27.92
CA GLU A 560 44.29 6.42 27.83
C GLU A 560 43.50 5.15 28.23
N SER A 561 42.51 5.30 29.12
CA SER A 561 41.58 4.23 29.49
C SER A 561 40.79 3.67 28.29
N LEU A 562 40.47 4.50 27.29
CA LEU A 562 39.82 4.06 26.05
C LEU A 562 40.83 3.41 25.10
N CYS A 563 42.02 4.01 24.94
CA CYS A 563 43.04 3.51 24.04
C CYS A 563 43.58 2.14 24.47
N SER A 564 43.69 1.90 25.77
CA SER A 564 44.13 0.62 26.35
C SER A 564 43.02 -0.44 26.41
N ASN A 565 41.75 -0.07 26.20
CA ASN A 565 40.65 -1.01 26.17
C ASN A 565 40.64 -1.81 24.86
N THR A 566 41.29 -2.98 24.89
CA THR A 566 41.50 -3.88 23.75
C THR A 566 40.24 -4.51 23.11
N ARG A 567 39.04 -4.13 23.57
CA ARG A 567 37.74 -4.59 23.02
C ARG A 567 37.03 -3.51 22.19
N VAL A 568 37.42 -2.24 22.37
CA VAL A 568 36.79 -1.10 21.68
C VAL A 568 37.06 -1.14 20.17
N ASN A 569 36.07 -0.71 19.40
CA ASN A 569 36.04 -0.69 17.93
C ASN A 569 36.41 -2.04 17.29
N ALA A 570 35.74 -3.09 17.77
CA ALA A 570 35.98 -4.49 17.40
C ALA A 570 37.43 -4.95 17.68
N GLY A 571 38.06 -4.38 18.71
CA GLY A 571 39.43 -4.70 19.13
C GLY A 571 40.53 -3.98 18.39
N ARG A 572 40.22 -3.03 17.51
CA ARG A 572 41.19 -2.25 16.73
C ARG A 572 42.14 -1.41 17.57
N THR A 573 41.76 -1.08 18.81
CA THR A 573 42.65 -0.44 19.79
C THR A 573 43.92 -1.27 20.08
N ARG A 574 43.91 -2.60 19.86
CA ARG A 574 45.13 -3.43 19.96
C ARG A 574 46.19 -3.09 18.92
N GLN A 575 45.76 -2.63 17.75
CA GLN A 575 46.62 -2.39 16.60
C GLN A 575 46.96 -0.91 16.46
N PHE A 576 45.94 -0.04 16.55
CA PHE A 576 46.11 1.40 16.29
C PHE A 576 46.03 2.26 17.56
N GLY A 577 45.92 1.67 18.75
CA GLY A 577 45.84 2.42 20.00
C GLY A 577 44.70 3.44 20.00
N CYS A 578 45.03 4.71 20.30
CA CYS A 578 44.07 5.81 20.32
C CYS A 578 43.49 6.14 18.93
N ASP A 579 44.25 5.92 17.86
CA ASP A 579 43.81 6.25 16.50
C ASP A 579 42.59 5.42 16.10
N ALA A 580 42.46 4.20 16.62
CA ALA A 580 41.27 3.37 16.44
C ALA A 580 40.01 3.98 17.09
N VAL A 581 40.16 4.82 18.12
CA VAL A 581 39.04 5.52 18.78
C VAL A 581 38.65 6.76 17.99
N ILE A 582 39.65 7.61 17.70
CA ILE A 582 39.48 8.87 16.98
C ILE A 582 40.85 9.37 16.48
N CYS A 583 40.94 9.86 15.25
CA CYS A 583 42.23 10.36 14.74
C CYS A 583 42.71 11.60 15.53
N PRO A 584 44.01 11.70 15.87
CA PRO A 584 44.57 12.84 16.57
C PRO A 584 44.63 14.10 15.71
N LEU A 585 44.84 15.25 16.35
CA LEU A 585 45.06 16.52 15.66
C LEU A 585 46.25 16.44 14.70
N GLY A 586 46.14 17.12 13.56
CA GLY A 586 47.12 17.06 12.47
C GLY A 586 47.00 15.81 11.61
N THR A 587 46.06 14.90 11.91
CA THR A 587 45.81 13.70 11.11
C THR A 587 44.33 13.55 10.74
N PHE A 588 44.05 12.83 9.66
CA PHE A 588 42.68 12.60 9.19
C PHE A 588 42.51 11.20 8.61
N SER A 589 41.26 10.72 8.59
CA SER A 589 40.86 9.56 7.77
C SER A 589 39.45 9.78 7.23
N GLY A 590 39.06 9.11 6.14
CA GLY A 590 37.74 9.31 5.52
C GLY A 590 36.54 9.06 6.46
N ILE A 591 36.77 8.35 7.55
CA ILE A 591 35.78 7.98 8.58
C ILE A 591 36.05 8.63 9.95
N GLY A 592 37.23 9.26 10.15
CA GLY A 592 37.62 9.99 11.37
C GLY A 592 38.28 9.13 12.47
N TYR A 593 38.64 7.88 12.18
CA TYR A 593 39.39 6.97 13.06
C TYR A 593 40.10 5.91 12.21
N ALA A 594 41.07 5.21 12.79
CA ALA A 594 41.88 4.20 12.12
C ALA A 594 41.16 2.86 11.95
N THR A 595 41.23 2.29 10.75
CA THR A 595 40.72 0.94 10.42
C THR A 595 41.65 0.17 9.48
N ASP A 596 41.43 -1.14 9.41
CA ASP A 596 42.16 -2.09 8.55
C ASP A 596 41.80 -1.97 7.05
N SER A 597 40.80 -1.14 6.72
CA SER A 597 40.40 -0.91 5.33
C SER A 597 41.40 0.01 4.63
N ASP A 598 41.61 -0.18 3.32
CA ASP A 598 42.47 0.70 2.53
C ASP A 598 42.08 2.18 2.70
N GLY A 599 43.04 3.01 3.10
CA GLY A 599 42.82 4.44 3.41
C GLY A 599 42.12 4.70 4.75
N GLY A 600 42.03 3.69 5.61
CA GLY A 600 41.46 3.77 6.96
C GLY A 600 42.39 4.36 8.01
N GLU A 601 43.72 4.28 7.83
CA GLU A 601 44.71 4.84 8.76
C GLU A 601 44.59 6.36 8.89
N CYS A 602 44.95 6.90 10.06
CA CYS A 602 45.04 8.34 10.29
C CYS A 602 46.31 8.87 9.60
N LYS A 603 46.12 9.62 8.51
CA LYS A 603 47.19 10.20 7.71
C LYS A 603 47.51 11.60 8.17
N GLU A 604 48.80 11.96 8.19
CA GLU A 604 49.23 13.33 8.47
C GLU A 604 48.73 14.30 7.39
N CYS A 605 48.40 15.52 7.83
CA CYS A 605 48.12 16.62 6.94
C CYS A 605 49.36 17.08 6.17
N LEU A 606 49.14 17.65 4.99
CA LEU A 606 50.23 18.24 4.20
C LEU A 606 50.80 19.48 4.90
N GLU A 607 52.03 19.85 4.53
CA GLU A 607 52.68 21.05 5.05
C GLU A 607 51.81 22.30 4.81
N GLY A 608 51.52 23.05 5.87
CA GLY A 608 50.62 24.22 5.84
C GLY A 608 49.14 23.90 6.07
N GLU A 609 48.78 22.62 6.25
CA GLU A 609 47.44 22.19 6.61
C GLU A 609 47.41 21.59 8.03
N THR A 610 46.24 21.63 8.68
CA THR A 610 46.00 20.89 9.92
C THR A 610 44.53 20.51 10.05
N THR A 611 44.14 19.92 11.18
CA THR A 611 42.76 19.60 11.54
C THR A 611 42.33 20.42 12.74
N GLN A 612 41.09 20.93 12.74
CA GLN A 612 40.58 21.73 13.86
C GLN A 612 40.21 20.90 15.10
N TYR A 613 39.75 19.67 14.89
CA TYR A 613 39.17 18.80 15.92
C TYR A 613 39.64 17.37 15.76
N LEU A 614 39.55 16.59 16.83
CA LEU A 614 39.79 15.15 16.79
C LEU A 614 38.83 14.47 15.82
N GLY A 615 39.33 13.48 15.09
CA GLY A 615 38.53 12.66 14.17
C GLY A 615 38.00 13.44 12.98
N SER A 616 38.74 14.49 12.58
CA SER A 616 38.50 15.22 11.35
C SER A 616 38.66 14.30 10.14
N ARG A 617 37.82 14.52 9.11
CA ARG A 617 37.81 13.70 7.90
C ARG A 617 38.62 14.26 6.75
N LEU A 618 39.05 15.51 6.88
CA LEU A 618 39.78 16.27 5.88
C LEU A 618 40.68 17.26 6.62
N CYS A 619 41.85 17.52 6.06
CA CYS A 619 42.72 18.63 6.46
C CYS A 619 42.19 19.95 5.89
N ARG A 620 42.56 21.06 6.52
CA ARG A 620 42.24 22.42 6.08
C ARG A 620 43.48 23.29 6.19
N THR A 621 43.60 24.24 5.28
CA THR A 621 44.51 25.38 5.44
C THR A 621 43.87 26.38 6.40
N PHE A 622 44.63 26.83 7.39
CA PHE A 622 44.19 27.85 8.35
C PHE A 622 44.97 29.14 8.09
N THR A 623 44.26 30.27 8.10
CA THR A 623 44.89 31.58 8.10
C THR A 623 45.46 31.92 9.47
N GLN A 624 46.35 32.91 9.57
CA GLN A 624 46.83 33.42 10.85
C GLN A 624 45.68 33.89 11.77
N ARG A 625 44.61 34.47 11.18
CA ARG A 625 43.38 34.82 11.88
C ARG A 625 42.69 33.59 12.47
N ASP A 626 42.61 32.51 11.71
CA ASP A 626 41.96 31.28 12.19
C ASP A 626 42.74 30.67 13.36
N PHE A 627 44.08 30.64 13.28
CA PHE A 627 44.93 30.18 14.36
C PHE A 627 44.77 31.02 15.62
N LEU A 628 44.77 32.34 15.49
CA LEU A 628 44.56 33.23 16.62
C LEU A 628 43.15 33.03 17.20
N SER A 629 42.11 33.00 16.37
CA SER A 629 40.75 32.76 16.84
C SER A 629 40.61 31.42 17.60
N MET A 630 41.26 30.35 17.11
CA MET A 630 41.35 29.06 17.80
C MET A 630 42.13 29.15 19.13
N PHE A 631 43.24 29.89 19.16
CA PHE A 631 44.02 30.13 20.38
C PHE A 631 43.20 30.87 21.43
N PHE A 632 42.46 31.91 21.03
CA PHE A 632 41.54 32.65 21.88
C PHE A 632 40.51 31.72 22.52
N ASP A 633 39.86 30.87 21.71
CA ASP A 633 38.87 29.92 22.22
C ASP A 633 39.48 28.90 23.18
N ALA A 634 40.62 28.32 22.81
CA ALA A 634 41.31 27.31 23.63
C ALA A 634 41.73 27.85 25.01
N MET A 635 42.05 29.13 25.08
CA MET A 635 42.51 29.80 26.30
C MET A 635 41.36 30.48 27.07
N SER A 636 40.11 30.15 26.74
CA SER A 636 38.92 30.78 27.33
C SER A 636 38.96 32.31 27.22
N GLY A 637 39.29 32.81 26.04
CA GLY A 637 39.52 34.22 25.75
C GLY A 637 38.36 35.14 26.10
N GLU A 638 37.13 34.62 26.08
CA GLU A 638 35.94 35.35 26.53
C GLU A 638 36.02 35.78 28.01
N GLU A 639 36.73 35.00 28.83
CA GLU A 639 36.96 35.25 30.26
C GLU A 639 38.17 36.16 30.54
N TRP A 640 38.93 36.56 29.49
CA TRP A 640 40.01 37.52 29.66
C TRP A 640 39.47 38.91 30.00
N SER A 641 40.31 39.75 30.64
CA SER A 641 39.95 41.15 30.90
C SER A 641 39.67 41.90 29.59
N ASP A 642 38.80 42.92 29.64
CA ASP A 642 38.38 43.67 28.45
C ASP A 642 39.57 44.25 27.64
N ASP A 643 40.65 44.65 28.32
CA ASP A 643 41.87 45.13 27.66
C ASP A 643 42.64 43.99 26.95
N GLN A 644 42.64 42.78 27.51
CA GLN A 644 43.34 41.61 26.94
C GLN A 644 42.57 40.99 25.77
N LYS A 645 41.23 41.00 25.80
CA LYS A 645 40.41 40.49 24.68
C LYS A 645 40.05 41.54 23.63
N LYS A 646 40.55 42.76 23.76
CA LYS A 646 40.24 43.86 22.84
C LYS A 646 40.61 43.51 21.40
N GLY A 647 39.65 43.64 20.48
CA GLY A 647 39.81 43.41 19.05
C GLY A 647 39.79 41.95 18.61
N TRP A 648 39.96 40.99 19.54
CA TRP A 648 39.89 39.57 19.22
C TRP A 648 38.53 39.21 18.62
N LYS A 649 38.56 38.44 17.52
CA LYS A 649 37.38 38.01 16.74
C LYS A 649 36.56 39.15 16.08
N ASP A 650 37.03 40.39 16.10
CA ASP A 650 36.41 41.45 15.28
C ASP A 650 36.82 41.28 13.81
N GLU A 651 35.84 41.00 12.95
CA GLU A 651 36.08 40.77 11.53
C GLU A 651 36.60 42.02 10.80
N ASN A 652 36.35 43.22 11.34
CA ASN A 652 36.73 44.50 10.74
C ASN A 652 38.13 44.96 11.11
N LEU A 653 38.76 44.33 12.09
CA LEU A 653 40.11 44.65 12.53
C LEU A 653 41.11 43.66 11.94
N SER A 654 42.30 44.14 11.60
CA SER A 654 43.44 43.25 11.30
C SER A 654 43.84 42.48 12.56
N GLU A 655 44.36 41.26 12.42
CA GLU A 655 44.88 40.50 13.57
C GLU A 655 45.98 41.27 14.31
N CYS A 656 46.72 42.11 13.58
CA CYS A 656 47.78 42.96 14.11
C CYS A 656 47.25 44.09 15.03
N GLU A 657 45.94 44.33 15.02
CA GLU A 657 45.27 45.29 15.90
C GLU A 657 44.68 44.62 17.15
N TRP A 658 44.76 43.28 17.24
CA TRP A 658 44.28 42.54 18.40
C TRP A 658 45.24 42.72 19.57
N ALA A 659 44.68 42.88 20.77
CA ALA A 659 45.49 43.08 21.96
C ALA A 659 46.45 41.90 22.19
N GLY A 660 47.74 42.21 22.30
CA GLY A 660 48.80 41.23 22.51
C GLY A 660 49.29 40.52 21.25
N VAL A 661 48.88 40.94 20.05
CA VAL A 661 49.40 40.41 18.78
C VAL A 661 50.36 41.43 18.15
N SER A 662 51.55 40.99 17.76
CA SER A 662 52.48 41.77 16.94
C SER A 662 52.61 41.18 15.53
N CYS A 663 52.86 42.05 14.57
CA CYS A 663 53.07 41.65 13.18
C CYS A 663 54.33 42.29 12.61
N ASP A 664 54.93 41.59 11.64
CA ASP A 664 56.03 42.10 10.83
C ASP A 664 55.58 43.18 9.83
N GLU A 665 56.53 43.71 9.06
CA GLU A 665 56.28 44.74 8.04
C GLU A 665 55.40 44.25 6.87
N GLU A 666 55.24 42.94 6.69
CA GLU A 666 54.35 42.32 5.69
C GLU A 666 52.92 42.09 6.23
N GLY A 667 52.66 42.43 7.49
CA GLY A 667 51.37 42.20 8.16
C GLY A 667 51.15 40.74 8.56
N LYS A 668 52.22 39.93 8.66
CA LYS A 668 52.15 38.58 9.21
C LYS A 668 52.41 38.59 10.70
N VAL A 669 51.64 37.80 11.43
CA VAL A 669 51.79 37.67 12.89
C VAL A 669 53.17 37.10 13.21
N ASP A 670 53.98 37.85 13.94
CA ASP A 670 55.36 37.50 14.30
C ASP A 670 55.59 37.39 15.81
N GLY A 671 54.62 37.79 16.63
CA GLY A 671 54.70 37.68 18.09
C GLY A 671 53.35 37.72 18.79
N LEU A 672 53.31 37.10 19.97
CA LEU A 672 52.19 37.10 20.91
C LEU A 672 52.68 37.48 22.30
N GLU A 673 52.17 38.58 22.85
CA GLU A 673 52.57 39.13 24.15
C GLU A 673 51.33 39.35 25.05
N PHE A 674 51.14 38.44 26.01
CA PHE A 674 50.06 38.51 26.99
C PHE A 674 50.60 38.96 28.35
N PRO A 675 50.00 39.98 29.01
CA PRO A 675 50.41 40.36 30.36
C PRO A 675 50.00 39.26 31.35
N ILE A 676 50.98 38.67 32.05
CA ILE A 676 50.76 37.77 33.18
C ILE A 676 50.18 38.61 34.33
N SER A 677 48.87 38.52 34.57
CA SER A 677 48.27 39.06 35.80
C SER A 677 48.25 37.96 36.87
N GLY A 678 48.83 38.28 38.03
CA GLY A 678 49.02 37.34 39.13
C GLY A 678 47.71 36.78 39.68
N SER A 679 47.49 35.49 39.50
CA SER A 679 46.91 34.60 40.50
C SER A 679 47.46 33.19 40.24
N SER A 680 47.64 32.43 41.32
CA SER A 680 48.48 31.22 41.41
C SER A 680 48.33 30.22 40.26
N TRP A 681 49.44 29.95 39.58
CA TRP A 681 49.64 28.74 38.78
C TRP A 681 49.63 27.53 39.75
N ASP A 682 48.58 26.71 39.74
CA ASP A 682 48.56 25.40 40.40
C ASP A 682 49.11 24.35 39.42
N PRO A 683 50.25 23.71 39.70
CA PRO A 683 50.84 22.71 38.79
C PRO A 683 50.05 21.39 38.70
N ASN A 684 48.97 21.21 39.47
CA ASN A 684 48.24 19.93 39.55
C ASN A 684 46.98 19.85 38.68
N THR A 685 46.68 20.86 37.88
CA THR A 685 45.66 20.76 36.82
C THR A 685 46.33 20.38 35.50
N TYR A 686 46.33 19.07 35.21
CA TYR A 686 46.64 18.49 33.89
C TYR A 686 45.46 17.67 33.40
#